data_AF-C5PHZ9-F1
#
_entry.id   AF-C5PHZ9-F1
#
_cell.length_a   1.000
_cell.length_b   1.000
_cell.length_c   1.000
_cell.angle_alpha   90.00
_cell.angle_beta   90.00
_cell.angle_gamma   90.00
#
_symmetry.space_group_name_H-M   'P 1'
#
loop_
_entity.id
_entity.type
_entity.pdbx_description
1 polymer ?
#
loop_
_entity_poly.entity_id
_entity_poly.type
_entity_poly.pdbx_seq_one_letter_code
_entity_poly.pdbx_strand_id
1 'polypeptide(L)'
;MFTHHCSPFQPPAEPAGTGRRSPQRPAKDGDQTSLVQTARGEGNSEERGRYSKVTATDRVTLFAWSRCRVSRCDEKLRQNPPPIVGDPGRASPRLPRALGRRTPPNKACCQRVTETTHPPEHSSTHTHNRAAAQEDAQRPLSSRLGRGSRNSLHAVMPPRLLHPDEYELVSRSSFDSRDSFDLDEADPESRALATPSYPKQSLSLLQRLWASLPPAIRPPRRFLLRNRSSRPAWKGSTRPSCSCRPSACRRLFFVAYILSGIVAVLVLLTAIISPSYTHRPAHYDALRQAIRDSNEPGRGNPRNEKVFIAASIYDRDGSLARGQWGRNVLDLIELLGPDNTYLSVFENDSGDVSAAALQDLEQKVPCNRSMVYEPHLDLKNIPRVTLPGGSERLKRIAFLSEVRNRALQPLDDPDRERFDKLLYINDVFFDPIDAVQLLFATNVDKDGKSQYRAACAVDFINAFKFYDTFAARDLEGYSTGIPFYPWFSNAGQGQSRRDVLHQRDAVRVRSCWGGIVAFDASLFQASASLETSHGDRRHHQSLTPRAFHPARFRAEPDQYWDASECCLINADIQIPPHNSKEPIDTGIYMNPYIRVAYDTSTLSWLGLTRRFERLYSLPHNILNHLVGMPWYNPRREERAGQRVEQTVWSPEKGSYETVTRIAGTGGFCGRRALQVMIPNPKKGHKNWEMLPVPPE
;
A
#
# COMPACT_ATOMS: atom_id res chain seq x y z
N MET A 1 46.49 43.83 8.75
CA MET A 1 46.52 45.29 8.50
C MET A 1 45.10 45.79 8.68
N PHE A 2 44.88 46.84 9.49
CA PHE A 2 43.59 47.38 9.93
C PHE A 2 42.56 46.40 10.53
N THR A 3 42.60 46.35 11.86
CA THR A 3 41.51 45.91 12.75
C THR A 3 40.47 47.02 12.95
N HIS A 4 39.26 46.67 13.40
CA HIS A 4 38.50 47.51 14.33
C HIS A 4 37.63 46.64 15.25
N HIS A 5 37.62 46.96 16.54
CA HIS A 5 36.75 46.37 17.57
C HIS A 5 35.58 47.31 17.90
N CYS A 6 34.47 46.76 18.42
CA CYS A 6 33.95 47.12 19.75
C CYS A 6 32.97 46.05 20.26
N SER A 7 32.63 46.10 21.56
CA SER A 7 31.87 45.07 22.29
C SER A 7 30.74 45.73 23.15
N PRO A 8 30.05 45.07 24.13
CA PRO A 8 28.59 45.19 24.26
C PRO A 8 28.10 46.12 25.39
N PHE A 9 26.78 46.20 25.59
CA PHE A 9 26.12 46.95 26.67
C PHE A 9 24.95 46.20 27.33
N GLN A 10 24.84 46.36 28.65
CA GLN A 10 23.82 45.88 29.62
C GLN A 10 24.09 46.60 30.97
N PRO A 11 23.23 46.52 32.00
CA PRO A 11 21.75 46.49 32.08
C PRO A 11 21.24 47.77 32.81
N PRO A 12 19.97 47.86 33.29
CA PRO A 12 19.63 47.55 34.71
C PRO A 12 18.16 47.03 34.89
N ALA A 13 17.58 46.77 36.07
CA ALA A 13 18.00 46.20 37.37
C ALA A 13 16.72 45.80 38.17
N GLU A 14 16.84 45.04 39.27
CA GLU A 14 15.70 44.65 40.14
C GLU A 14 15.19 45.81 41.03
N PRO A 15 14.06 45.60 41.75
CA PRO A 15 14.21 45.39 43.20
C PRO A 15 13.38 44.23 43.78
N ALA A 16 13.88 43.65 44.88
CA ALA A 16 13.27 42.53 45.61
C ALA A 16 12.38 42.96 46.80
N GLY A 17 11.50 42.06 47.28
CA GLY A 17 10.70 42.28 48.49
C GLY A 17 10.02 41.02 49.07
N THR A 18 10.50 40.58 50.25
CA THR A 18 9.84 39.80 51.33
C THR A 18 8.46 39.12 51.06
N GLY A 19 8.19 37.84 51.35
CA GLY A 19 8.95 36.77 52.02
C GLY A 19 8.49 36.46 53.46
N ARG A 20 7.75 35.34 53.70
CA ARG A 20 7.67 34.58 54.98
C ARG A 20 6.79 33.31 54.92
N ARG A 21 7.28 32.24 55.59
CA ARG A 21 6.57 31.17 56.35
C ARG A 21 5.53 30.25 55.67
N SER A 22 5.89 28.97 55.57
CA SER A 22 5.02 27.82 55.91
C SER A 22 4.78 27.77 57.44
N PRO A 23 3.79 27.01 57.97
CA PRO A 23 4.04 25.58 58.25
C PRO A 23 2.80 24.61 58.27
N GLN A 24 3.10 23.32 58.50
CA GLN A 24 2.29 22.28 59.18
C GLN A 24 1.10 21.56 58.51
N ARG A 25 1.08 20.23 58.72
CA ARG A 25 -0.10 19.33 58.77
C ARG A 25 -0.61 19.26 60.23
N PRO A 26 -1.89 18.92 60.47
CA PRO A 26 -2.29 17.54 60.84
C PRO A 26 -3.34 16.98 59.84
N ALA A 27 -3.70 15.69 59.69
CA ALA A 27 -3.61 14.44 60.46
C ALA A 27 -4.90 13.99 61.19
N LYS A 28 -5.30 12.74 60.87
CA LYS A 28 -6.22 11.79 61.56
C LYS A 28 -7.76 11.83 61.32
N ASP A 29 -8.23 10.63 60.96
CA ASP A 29 -9.38 9.84 61.43
C ASP A 29 -10.83 10.35 61.30
N GLY A 30 -11.69 9.46 60.77
CA GLY A 30 -13.17 9.57 60.73
C GLY A 30 -13.75 8.34 60.01
N ASP A 31 -14.57 7.54 60.70
CA ASP A 31 -15.03 6.21 60.28
C ASP A 31 -16.58 6.12 60.20
N GLN A 32 -17.07 5.06 59.55
CA GLN A 32 -18.39 4.42 59.67
C GLN A 32 -19.60 4.77 58.79
N THR A 33 -20.32 3.67 58.50
CA THR A 33 -21.78 3.50 58.33
C THR A 33 -22.49 4.01 57.06
N SER A 34 -22.45 3.15 56.04
CA SER A 34 -23.63 2.40 55.53
C SER A 34 -24.97 3.09 55.28
N LEU A 35 -25.55 2.81 54.10
CA LEU A 35 -26.97 2.46 54.01
C LEU A 35 -27.21 1.43 52.89
N VAL A 36 -27.90 0.35 53.24
CA VAL A 36 -28.35 -0.70 52.31
C VAL A 36 -29.79 -0.40 51.90
N GLN A 37 -30.12 -0.54 50.61
CA GLN A 37 -31.50 -0.77 50.20
C GLN A 37 -31.60 -1.73 49.01
N THR A 38 -32.40 -2.78 49.19
CA THR A 38 -32.61 -3.87 48.22
C THR A 38 -34.10 -4.08 47.97
N ALA A 39 -34.54 -3.92 46.73
CA ALA A 39 -35.79 -4.45 46.16
C ALA A 39 -35.55 -4.64 44.65
N ARG A 40 -35.65 -5.85 44.06
CA ARG A 40 -36.84 -6.71 43.81
C ARG A 40 -37.84 -6.09 42.81
N GLY A 41 -38.18 -6.83 41.75
CA GLY A 41 -39.40 -6.56 40.96
C GLY A 41 -39.43 -7.05 39.51
N GLU A 42 -39.52 -8.39 39.30
CA GLU A 42 -40.36 -9.07 38.28
C GLU A 42 -40.28 -8.75 36.76
N GLY A 43 -40.83 -9.67 35.94
CA GLY A 43 -41.53 -9.29 34.69
C GLY A 43 -41.05 -9.89 33.36
N ASN A 44 -41.36 -11.16 33.06
CA ASN A 44 -41.26 -11.69 31.70
C ASN A 44 -42.36 -11.12 30.79
N SER A 45 -42.07 -10.96 29.49
CA SER A 45 -43.06 -11.18 28.42
C SER A 45 -42.37 -11.53 27.08
N GLU A 46 -42.87 -12.55 26.39
CA GLU A 46 -42.53 -12.84 24.99
C GLU A 46 -43.25 -11.86 24.05
N GLU A 47 -42.67 -11.55 22.88
CA GLU A 47 -43.51 -11.33 21.69
C GLU A 47 -42.86 -11.90 20.42
N ARG A 48 -43.68 -12.53 19.56
CA ARG A 48 -43.23 -13.30 18.38
C ARG A 48 -43.52 -12.56 17.07
N GLY A 49 -42.50 -11.93 16.49
CA GLY A 49 -42.56 -11.44 15.10
C GLY A 49 -42.25 -12.52 14.07
N ARG A 50 -43.26 -13.08 13.38
CA ARG A 50 -43.09 -14.13 12.34
C ARG A 50 -43.70 -13.73 10.99
N TYR A 51 -42.92 -13.10 10.11
CA TYR A 51 -43.13 -12.97 8.66
C TYR A 51 -41.79 -12.66 7.97
N SER A 52 -41.52 -12.97 6.70
CA SER A 52 -41.90 -14.12 5.88
C SER A 52 -40.95 -14.19 4.67
N LYS A 53 -40.66 -15.38 4.14
CA LYS A 53 -39.88 -15.49 2.87
C LYS A 53 -40.74 -14.98 1.70
N VAL A 54 -40.21 -14.06 0.91
CA VAL A 54 -40.74 -13.72 -0.42
C VAL A 54 -39.72 -14.18 -1.46
N THR A 55 -39.99 -15.31 -2.10
CA THR A 55 -39.28 -15.76 -3.30
C THR A 55 -39.84 -15.02 -4.52
N ALA A 56 -38.99 -14.27 -5.21
CA ALA A 56 -39.34 -13.67 -6.50
C ALA A 56 -38.56 -14.39 -7.63
N THR A 57 -39.16 -15.44 -8.17
CA THR A 57 -38.80 -15.92 -9.51
C THR A 57 -39.41 -15.01 -10.55
N ASP A 58 -38.64 -14.54 -11.54
CA ASP A 58 -39.14 -14.60 -12.91
C ASP A 58 -38.03 -14.64 -13.97
N ARG A 59 -38.43 -14.84 -15.24
CA ARG A 59 -37.61 -15.41 -16.31
C ARG A 59 -37.08 -14.42 -17.34
N VAL A 60 -35.83 -14.71 -17.77
CA VAL A 60 -35.33 -14.72 -19.16
C VAL A 60 -35.58 -13.48 -20.04
N THR A 61 -34.46 -12.83 -20.43
CA THR A 61 -34.22 -12.50 -21.84
C THR A 61 -32.78 -12.82 -22.22
N LEU A 62 -32.57 -13.89 -23.00
CA LEU A 62 -31.26 -14.23 -23.57
C LEU A 62 -31.02 -13.43 -24.86
N PHE A 63 -29.93 -12.65 -24.90
CA PHE A 63 -29.36 -12.15 -26.16
C PHE A 63 -28.02 -12.84 -26.42
N ALA A 64 -28.05 -13.87 -27.27
CA ALA A 64 -26.83 -14.50 -27.75
C ALA A 64 -26.14 -13.59 -28.76
N TRP A 65 -24.83 -13.35 -28.58
CA TRP A 65 -23.94 -12.87 -29.63
C TRP A 65 -22.83 -13.90 -29.87
N SER A 66 -22.47 -14.08 -31.13
CA SER A 66 -21.76 -15.25 -31.63
C SER A 66 -20.27 -15.29 -31.27
N ARG A 67 -19.77 -16.48 -30.88
CA ARG A 67 -18.33 -16.79 -30.83
C ARG A 67 -17.69 -16.50 -32.19
N CYS A 68 -16.75 -15.56 -32.26
CA CYS A 68 -15.89 -15.39 -33.42
C CYS A 68 -14.54 -16.09 -33.15
N ARG A 69 -14.31 -17.22 -33.82
CA ARG A 69 -13.10 -18.04 -33.68
C ARG A 69 -12.05 -17.56 -34.69
N VAL A 70 -11.02 -16.84 -34.24
CA VAL A 70 -9.86 -16.51 -35.09
C VAL A 70 -8.85 -17.65 -35.01
N SER A 71 -8.60 -18.30 -36.14
CA SER A 71 -7.64 -19.41 -36.29
C SER A 71 -6.22 -18.91 -36.52
N ARG A 72 -5.24 -19.82 -36.42
CA ARG A 72 -3.87 -19.59 -36.90
C ARG A 72 -3.87 -19.18 -38.37
N CYS A 73 -2.96 -18.30 -38.74
CA CYS A 73 -2.37 -18.24 -40.07
C CYS A 73 -0.87 -18.43 -39.92
N ASP A 74 -0.36 -19.59 -40.35
CA ASP A 74 1.05 -19.74 -40.71
C ASP A 74 1.27 -19.07 -42.07
N GLU A 75 2.21 -18.14 -42.19
CA GLU A 75 2.70 -17.69 -43.50
C GLU A 75 4.22 -17.53 -43.50
N LYS A 76 4.90 -18.51 -44.10
CA LYS A 76 6.31 -18.43 -44.45
C LYS A 76 6.45 -17.76 -45.81
N LEU A 77 7.19 -16.66 -45.92
CA LEU A 77 7.85 -16.28 -47.17
C LEU A 77 9.18 -15.56 -46.92
N ARG A 78 9.94 -15.29 -47.99
CA ARG A 78 11.41 -15.20 -47.98
C ARG A 78 11.98 -13.83 -48.39
N GLN A 79 13.09 -13.49 -47.71
CA GLN A 79 14.33 -12.93 -48.25
C GLN A 79 14.42 -11.48 -48.81
N ASN A 80 15.46 -10.81 -48.29
CA ASN A 80 16.34 -9.80 -48.89
C ASN A 80 15.94 -8.29 -48.91
N PRO A 81 16.90 -7.38 -48.66
CA PRO A 81 16.68 -5.92 -48.60
C PRO A 81 17.04 -5.16 -49.90
N PRO A 82 16.56 -3.91 -50.06
CA PRO A 82 17.01 -2.97 -51.10
C PRO A 82 18.34 -2.25 -50.76
N PRO A 83 19.00 -1.57 -51.73
CA PRO A 83 20.43 -1.25 -51.66
C PRO A 83 20.80 0.21 -51.30
N ILE A 84 22.11 0.43 -51.10
CA ILE A 84 22.78 1.73 -50.92
C ILE A 84 22.97 2.44 -52.28
N VAL A 85 22.68 3.75 -52.37
CA VAL A 85 23.08 4.61 -53.52
C VAL A 85 23.45 6.04 -53.08
N GLY A 86 24.67 6.46 -53.44
CA GLY A 86 25.05 7.80 -53.94
C GLY A 86 24.68 9.10 -53.19
N ASP A 87 25.69 9.74 -52.57
CA ASP A 87 25.78 11.20 -52.35
C ASP A 87 26.18 11.95 -53.64
N PRO A 88 25.83 13.24 -53.83
CA PRO A 88 26.88 14.26 -53.79
C PRO A 88 26.45 15.66 -53.23
N GLY A 89 27.05 16.13 -52.12
CA GLY A 89 26.61 17.36 -51.43
C GLY A 89 27.62 18.48 -51.04
N ARG A 90 28.95 18.27 -51.15
CA ARG A 90 30.08 19.25 -50.99
C ARG A 90 29.85 20.57 -50.18
N ALA A 91 30.50 20.68 -49.00
CA ALA A 91 31.31 21.86 -48.59
C ALA A 91 32.16 21.60 -47.33
N SER A 92 33.33 22.25 -47.20
CA SER A 92 34.17 22.26 -45.99
C SER A 92 34.84 23.63 -45.79
N PRO A 93 35.10 24.05 -44.54
CA PRO A 93 36.49 24.22 -44.05
C PRO A 93 36.65 23.85 -42.56
N ARG A 94 37.83 23.70 -41.93
CA ARG A 94 39.25 23.54 -42.35
C ARG A 94 39.99 22.89 -41.15
N LEU A 95 41.11 22.21 -41.41
CA LEU A 95 42.02 21.62 -40.39
C LEU A 95 43.29 22.47 -40.20
N PRO A 96 44.02 22.26 -39.09
CA PRO A 96 45.47 21.98 -39.22
C PRO A 96 45.93 20.69 -38.49
N ARG A 97 47.10 20.17 -38.88
CA ARG A 97 47.64 18.84 -38.48
C ARG A 97 48.86 18.92 -37.53
N ALA A 98 49.07 17.84 -36.77
CA ALA A 98 50.38 17.25 -36.43
C ALA A 98 50.19 15.71 -36.30
N LEU A 99 50.91 14.83 -37.02
CA LEU A 99 52.21 14.22 -36.66
C LEU A 99 52.19 13.49 -35.29
N GLY A 100 52.32 12.15 -35.13
CA GLY A 100 52.26 11.03 -36.08
C GLY A 100 53.53 10.15 -36.16
N ARG A 101 53.48 8.85 -35.78
CA ARG A 101 54.43 7.78 -36.19
C ARG A 101 54.04 6.34 -35.74
N ARG A 102 54.04 5.41 -36.71
CA ARG A 102 54.49 3.99 -36.73
C ARG A 102 54.04 2.94 -35.67
N THR A 103 53.43 1.88 -36.21
CA THR A 103 53.34 0.46 -35.76
C THR A 103 54.68 -0.30 -36.05
N PRO A 104 54.90 -1.64 -35.92
CA PRO A 104 53.96 -2.78 -35.87
C PRO A 104 54.36 -3.96 -34.87
N PRO A 105 54.24 -5.31 -35.12
CA PRO A 105 53.43 -6.18 -34.23
C PRO A 105 54.02 -7.58 -33.86
N ASN A 106 53.24 -8.44 -33.18
CA ASN A 106 53.15 -9.92 -33.40
C ASN A 106 51.98 -10.53 -32.58
N LYS A 107 51.10 -11.38 -33.14
CA LYS A 107 51.12 -12.87 -33.16
C LYS A 107 51.21 -13.51 -31.76
N ALA A 108 50.23 -14.21 -31.16
CA ALA A 108 49.22 -15.22 -31.57
C ALA A 108 49.67 -16.69 -31.49
N CYS A 109 49.01 -17.51 -30.66
CA CYS A 109 48.49 -18.87 -30.98
C CYS A 109 47.64 -19.47 -29.82
N CYS A 110 46.99 -20.61 -30.04
CA CYS A 110 46.20 -21.39 -29.06
C CYS A 110 46.84 -22.78 -28.83
N GLN A 111 46.61 -23.43 -27.66
CA GLN A 111 46.49 -24.90 -27.56
C GLN A 111 45.81 -25.39 -26.26
N ARG A 112 45.69 -26.72 -26.08
CA ARG A 112 44.79 -27.44 -25.14
C ARG A 112 45.46 -28.75 -24.65
N VAL A 113 44.88 -29.42 -23.63
CA VAL A 113 45.17 -30.76 -23.04
C VAL A 113 46.53 -30.89 -22.31
N THR A 114 46.75 -31.79 -21.32
CA THR A 114 46.04 -33.05 -20.92
C THR A 114 46.08 -33.30 -19.39
N GLU A 115 45.42 -34.36 -18.89
CA GLU A 115 45.38 -34.85 -17.49
C GLU A 115 46.62 -35.68 -17.05
N THR A 116 46.88 -35.86 -15.73
CA THR A 116 47.20 -37.18 -15.08
C THR A 116 47.39 -37.19 -13.54
N THR A 117 46.66 -38.10 -12.86
CA THR A 117 46.94 -38.96 -11.66
C THR A 117 47.81 -38.57 -10.42
N HIS A 118 47.35 -39.06 -9.25
CA HIS A 118 47.93 -39.16 -7.88
C HIS A 118 49.08 -40.21 -7.71
N PRO A 119 49.57 -40.55 -6.47
CA PRO A 119 50.16 -39.79 -5.33
C PRO A 119 51.57 -40.36 -4.93
N PRO A 120 52.16 -40.14 -3.72
CA PRO A 120 51.85 -40.95 -2.51
C PRO A 120 52.01 -40.19 -1.15
N GLU A 121 52.32 -40.91 -0.05
CA GLU A 121 52.04 -40.57 1.37
C GLU A 121 53.23 -40.09 2.24
N HIS A 122 52.94 -39.86 3.54
CA HIS A 122 53.80 -39.78 4.76
C HIS A 122 53.98 -38.39 5.41
N SER A 123 54.17 -38.24 6.73
CA SER A 123 53.82 -39.06 7.92
C SER A 123 54.18 -38.27 9.22
N SER A 124 53.68 -38.71 10.39
CA SER A 124 54.21 -38.44 11.76
C SER A 124 54.02 -37.03 12.37
N THR A 125 53.85 -36.82 13.69
CA THR A 125 53.49 -37.69 14.85
C THR A 125 53.01 -36.85 16.06
N HIS A 126 52.60 -37.54 17.15
CA HIS A 126 52.43 -37.08 18.55
C HIS A 126 51.07 -36.44 18.93
N THR A 127 50.16 -37.08 19.70
CA THR A 127 50.17 -37.64 21.10
C THR A 127 50.03 -36.57 22.19
N HIS A 128 49.29 -36.75 23.30
CA HIS A 128 48.54 -37.90 23.84
C HIS A 128 47.52 -37.42 24.91
N ASN A 129 46.40 -38.13 25.12
CA ASN A 129 46.06 -38.72 26.45
C ASN A 129 44.82 -39.63 26.43
N ARG A 130 44.58 -40.37 27.52
CA ARG A 130 43.61 -41.49 27.68
C ARG A 130 42.56 -41.22 28.76
N ALA A 131 41.34 -41.76 28.56
CA ALA A 131 40.64 -42.72 29.45
C ALA A 131 39.19 -42.98 28.95
N ALA A 132 38.45 -44.01 29.38
CA ALA A 132 38.69 -45.48 29.47
C ALA A 132 37.35 -46.18 29.88
N ALA A 133 37.25 -47.49 29.68
CA ALA A 133 36.10 -48.40 29.91
C ALA A 133 34.98 -48.38 28.81
N GLN A 134 34.48 -49.48 28.20
CA GLN A 134 34.44 -50.95 28.48
C GLN A 134 33.30 -51.37 29.44
N GLU A 135 32.48 -52.42 29.23
CA GLU A 135 32.20 -53.38 28.12
C GLU A 135 30.66 -53.31 27.80
N ASP A 136 29.83 -54.23 27.27
CA ASP A 136 29.83 -55.63 26.75
C ASP A 136 28.70 -55.78 25.68
N ALA A 137 28.57 -56.93 25.01
CA ALA A 137 27.56 -57.23 23.99
C ALA A 137 26.94 -58.63 24.12
N GLN A 138 25.70 -58.85 23.60
CA GLN A 138 25.26 -60.17 23.09
C GLN A 138 23.96 -60.16 22.24
N ARG A 139 23.85 -61.19 21.39
CA ARG A 139 22.70 -61.69 20.57
C ARG A 139 22.54 -63.21 20.91
N PRO A 140 21.71 -64.12 20.29
CA PRO A 140 20.94 -64.01 19.03
C PRO A 140 19.60 -64.83 18.87
N LEU A 141 18.99 -64.70 17.67
CA LEU A 141 18.32 -65.72 16.80
C LEU A 141 17.21 -66.71 17.30
N SER A 142 15.98 -66.50 16.79
CA SER A 142 15.22 -67.35 15.83
C SER A 142 14.94 -68.86 16.04
N SER A 143 13.66 -69.28 15.92
CA SER A 143 13.20 -70.40 15.05
C SER A 143 11.66 -70.49 14.92
N ARG A 144 11.09 -71.44 14.13
CA ARG A 144 9.67 -71.51 13.69
C ARG A 144 9.03 -72.91 13.82
N LEU A 145 7.71 -72.94 14.06
CA LEU A 145 6.61 -73.82 13.52
C LEU A 145 5.27 -73.35 14.16
N GLY A 146 4.03 -73.69 13.75
CA GLY A 146 3.40 -74.46 12.66
C GLY A 146 1.86 -74.56 12.94
N ARG A 147 0.93 -75.10 12.12
CA ARG A 147 0.89 -75.55 10.70
C ARG A 147 -0.56 -76.02 10.33
N GLY A 148 -1.53 -75.16 9.95
CA GLY A 148 -2.91 -75.67 9.67
C GLY A 148 -3.98 -74.78 8.99
N SER A 149 -4.25 -75.07 7.70
CA SER A 149 -5.57 -75.19 6.99
C SER A 149 -6.63 -74.06 6.88
N ARG A 150 -6.92 -73.69 5.61
CA ARG A 150 -8.23 -73.36 4.96
C ARG A 150 -9.21 -72.34 5.58
N ASN A 151 -9.49 -71.25 4.85
CA ASN A 151 -10.66 -71.18 3.94
C ASN A 151 -10.58 -70.00 2.95
N SER A 152 -11.57 -69.85 2.06
CA SER A 152 -11.59 -68.92 0.91
C SER A 152 -12.75 -67.91 0.99
N LEU A 153 -12.60 -66.70 0.41
CA LEU A 153 -13.47 -66.16 -0.66
C LEU A 153 -13.19 -64.65 -0.97
N HIS A 154 -13.39 -64.28 -2.24
CA HIS A 154 -13.51 -62.94 -2.84
C HIS A 154 -12.75 -61.72 -2.28
N ALA A 155 -11.79 -61.24 -3.08
CA ALA A 155 -11.46 -59.81 -3.15
C ALA A 155 -12.16 -59.16 -4.38
N VAL A 156 -12.52 -57.89 -4.28
CA VAL A 156 -13.03 -57.06 -5.38
C VAL A 156 -12.18 -55.78 -5.46
N MET A 157 -11.69 -55.44 -6.65
CA MET A 157 -11.05 -54.15 -6.92
C MET A 157 -11.89 -53.31 -7.89
N PRO A 158 -12.04 -52.00 -7.65
CA PRO A 158 -12.45 -51.05 -8.68
C PRO A 158 -11.25 -50.59 -9.52
N PRO A 159 -11.42 -50.30 -10.82
CA PRO A 159 -10.34 -49.85 -11.71
C PRO A 159 -10.10 -48.33 -11.65
N ARG A 160 -9.08 -47.88 -12.41
CA ARG A 160 -8.64 -46.48 -12.53
C ARG A 160 -9.30 -45.75 -13.73
N LEU A 161 -9.25 -44.41 -13.65
CA LEU A 161 -9.43 -43.40 -14.72
C LEU A 161 -10.87 -43.13 -15.23
N LEU A 162 -11.31 -41.87 -15.03
CA LEU A 162 -11.51 -40.88 -16.10
C LEU A 162 -11.68 -39.45 -15.52
N HIS A 163 -11.07 -38.45 -16.16
CA HIS A 163 -11.44 -37.02 -16.07
C HIS A 163 -12.26 -36.69 -17.33
N PRO A 164 -13.33 -35.89 -17.25
CA PRO A 164 -13.25 -34.41 -17.33
C PRO A 164 -14.29 -33.71 -16.41
N ASP A 165 -14.38 -32.39 -16.19
CA ASP A 165 -13.61 -31.15 -16.29
C ASP A 165 -14.57 -30.04 -15.73
N GLU A 166 -14.22 -28.76 -15.79
CA GLU A 166 -15.13 -27.59 -15.66
C GLU A 166 -16.11 -27.56 -14.45
N TYR A 167 -15.68 -26.91 -13.36
CA TYR A 167 -16.46 -25.79 -12.81
C TYR A 167 -15.51 -24.64 -12.42
N GLU A 168 -15.83 -23.44 -12.88
CA GLU A 168 -14.92 -22.29 -12.84
C GLU A 168 -14.97 -21.51 -11.52
N LEU A 169 -13.81 -20.97 -11.14
CA LEU A 169 -13.60 -19.64 -10.54
C LEU A 169 -14.77 -19.07 -9.69
N VAL A 170 -14.74 -19.36 -8.38
CA VAL A 170 -15.46 -18.51 -7.41
C VAL A 170 -14.78 -17.14 -7.39
N SER A 171 -15.41 -16.15 -8.02
CA SER A 171 -14.95 -14.76 -7.96
C SER A 171 -15.18 -14.20 -6.55
N ARG A 172 -14.09 -13.87 -5.85
CA ARG A 172 -14.18 -13.05 -4.63
C ARG A 172 -14.84 -11.72 -5.00
N SER A 173 -15.93 -11.38 -4.32
CA SER A 173 -16.57 -10.08 -4.52
C SER A 173 -15.82 -9.00 -3.72
N SER A 174 -15.84 -7.75 -4.17
CA SER A 174 -15.25 -6.63 -3.42
C SER A 174 -16.04 -6.26 -2.14
N PHE A 175 -17.05 -7.05 -1.77
CA PHE A 175 -17.73 -7.01 -0.48
C PHE A 175 -17.14 -7.99 0.55
N ASP A 176 -16.35 -8.98 0.09
CA ASP A 176 -15.73 -10.02 0.92
C ASP A 176 -14.28 -9.68 1.31
N SER A 177 -13.70 -8.62 0.75
CA SER A 177 -12.38 -8.03 1.12
C SER A 177 -12.30 -7.46 2.55
N ARG A 178 -13.24 -7.83 3.43
CA ARG A 178 -13.37 -7.34 4.81
C ARG A 178 -12.50 -8.06 5.83
N ASP A 179 -11.93 -9.21 5.44
CA ASP A 179 -11.03 -10.00 6.26
C ASP A 179 -9.54 -9.68 6.01
N SER A 180 -9.20 -9.05 4.88
CA SER A 180 -7.85 -8.52 4.60
C SER A 180 -7.47 -7.35 5.54
N PHE A 181 -6.20 -6.94 5.53
CA PHE A 181 -5.66 -5.84 6.36
C PHE A 181 -6.16 -4.44 5.92
N ASP A 182 -7.47 -4.19 6.03
CA ASP A 182 -8.15 -3.07 5.37
C ASP A 182 -7.90 -1.71 6.10
N LEU A 183 -6.82 -1.01 5.74
CA LEU A 183 -6.48 0.34 6.25
C LEU A 183 -7.53 1.42 5.90
N ASP A 184 -8.11 1.41 4.69
CA ASP A 184 -8.86 2.55 4.13
C ASP A 184 -10.38 2.51 4.25
N GLU A 185 -11.00 1.39 4.61
CA GLU A 185 -12.39 1.44 5.14
C GLU A 185 -12.45 2.15 6.51
N ALA A 186 -11.29 2.40 7.13
CA ALA A 186 -11.13 3.31 8.26
C ALA A 186 -10.88 4.78 7.87
N ASP A 187 -10.89 5.11 6.58
CA ASP A 187 -10.67 6.49 6.14
C ASP A 187 -12.00 7.26 5.96
N PRO A 188 -12.23 8.37 6.68
CA PRO A 188 -13.31 9.27 6.36
C PRO A 188 -13.23 9.82 4.92
N GLU A 189 -12.05 9.94 4.29
CA GLU A 189 -11.92 10.34 2.87
C GLU A 189 -12.61 9.33 1.95
N SER A 190 -12.50 8.04 2.29
CA SER A 190 -13.12 6.95 1.55
C SER A 190 -14.62 6.78 1.90
N ARG A 191 -15.02 7.06 3.16
CA ARG A 191 -16.41 6.92 3.64
C ARG A 191 -17.33 8.11 3.34
N ALA A 192 -16.81 9.34 3.29
CA ALA A 192 -17.58 10.55 2.96
C ALA A 192 -18.15 10.51 1.54
N LEU A 193 -17.50 9.76 0.64
CA LEU A 193 -17.93 9.52 -0.73
C LEU A 193 -18.88 8.33 -0.88
N ALA A 194 -18.89 7.41 0.10
CA ALA A 194 -19.74 6.22 0.13
C ALA A 194 -21.06 6.42 0.90
N THR A 195 -21.17 7.47 1.71
CA THR A 195 -22.34 7.76 2.56
C THR A 195 -23.04 9.03 2.05
N PRO A 196 -24.37 9.06 1.84
CA PRO A 196 -25.11 10.25 1.39
C PRO A 196 -25.30 11.30 2.52
N SER A 197 -24.23 11.59 3.25
CA SER A 197 -24.20 12.51 4.39
C SER A 197 -24.06 13.96 3.93
N TYR A 198 -25.15 14.55 3.41
CA TYR A 198 -25.21 15.95 2.99
C TYR A 198 -24.70 16.90 4.10
N PRO A 199 -23.57 17.62 3.91
CA PRO A 199 -23.21 18.71 4.81
C PRO A 199 -24.20 19.85 4.58
N LYS A 200 -24.85 20.34 5.65
CA LYS A 200 -25.74 21.52 5.60
C LYS A 200 -24.94 22.82 5.55
N GLN A 201 -24.05 22.96 4.57
CA GLN A 201 -23.36 24.22 4.26
C GLN A 201 -24.12 25.00 3.17
N SER A 202 -24.05 26.34 3.23
CA SER A 202 -25.08 27.18 2.59
C SER A 202 -24.98 27.22 1.05
N LEU A 203 -26.06 26.86 0.35
CA LEU A 203 -26.20 26.95 -1.12
C LEU A 203 -26.38 28.39 -1.66
N SER A 204 -25.87 29.39 -0.92
CA SER A 204 -26.09 30.82 -1.17
C SER A 204 -25.45 31.31 -2.47
N LEU A 205 -24.27 30.78 -2.84
CA LEU A 205 -23.54 31.13 -4.06
C LEU A 205 -24.20 30.57 -5.33
N LEU A 206 -24.64 29.31 -5.30
CA LEU A 206 -25.37 28.70 -6.42
C LEU A 206 -26.71 29.40 -6.66
N GLN A 207 -27.47 29.75 -5.62
CA GLN A 207 -28.71 30.52 -5.80
C GLN A 207 -28.49 31.90 -6.44
N ARG A 208 -27.33 32.54 -6.21
CA ARG A 208 -26.97 33.81 -6.88
C ARG A 208 -26.61 33.60 -8.35
N LEU A 209 -25.82 32.57 -8.68
CA LEU A 209 -25.47 32.23 -10.08
C LEU A 209 -26.68 31.79 -10.92
N TRP A 210 -27.71 31.20 -10.29
CA TRP A 210 -28.96 30.85 -10.98
C TRP A 210 -29.91 32.04 -11.18
N ALA A 211 -29.72 33.15 -10.45
CA ALA A 211 -30.49 34.37 -10.63
C ALA A 211 -30.05 35.17 -11.87
N SER A 212 -28.77 35.12 -12.24
CA SER A 212 -28.21 35.84 -13.41
C SER A 212 -28.48 35.15 -14.76
N LEU A 213 -29.06 33.95 -14.79
CA LEU A 213 -29.42 33.27 -16.04
C LEU A 213 -30.62 33.96 -16.74
N PRO A 214 -30.56 34.10 -18.09
CA PRO A 214 -31.63 34.73 -18.87
C PRO A 214 -32.96 33.95 -18.79
N PRO A 215 -34.11 34.62 -18.98
CA PRO A 215 -35.42 34.08 -18.61
C PRO A 215 -35.85 32.81 -19.38
N ALA A 216 -35.20 32.46 -20.49
CA ALA A 216 -35.50 31.29 -21.31
C ALA A 216 -35.19 29.94 -20.64
N ILE A 217 -34.41 29.91 -19.55
CA ILE A 217 -33.92 28.66 -18.90
C ILE A 217 -34.51 28.45 -17.49
N ARG A 218 -35.28 29.41 -16.96
CA ARG A 218 -35.83 29.33 -15.60
C ARG A 218 -37.00 28.33 -15.53
N PRO A 219 -36.96 27.28 -14.67
CA PRO A 219 -38.10 26.38 -14.48
C PRO A 219 -39.25 27.10 -13.75
N PRO A 220 -40.52 26.75 -14.03
CA PRO A 220 -41.67 27.43 -13.44
C PRO A 220 -41.79 27.11 -11.95
N ARG A 221 -41.68 28.13 -11.09
CA ARG A 221 -42.02 28.03 -9.66
C ARG A 221 -43.52 27.74 -9.51
N ARG A 222 -43.89 26.47 -9.28
CA ARG A 222 -45.23 26.12 -8.80
C ARG A 222 -45.42 26.64 -7.39
N PHE A 223 -46.25 27.67 -7.24
CA PHE A 223 -46.71 28.14 -5.94
C PHE A 223 -47.64 27.09 -5.33
N LEU A 224 -47.37 26.66 -4.09
CA LEU A 224 -48.36 25.96 -3.28
C LEU A 224 -49.34 26.99 -2.73
N LEU A 225 -50.64 26.84 -2.97
CA LEU A 225 -51.68 27.43 -2.12
C LEU A 225 -53.07 26.83 -2.38
N ARG A 226 -53.83 26.68 -1.29
CA ARG A 226 -55.31 26.71 -1.22
C ARG A 226 -56.08 25.61 -1.95
N ASN A 227 -56.18 24.45 -1.31
CA ASN A 227 -57.23 23.46 -1.59
C ASN A 227 -58.57 23.91 -0.96
N ARG A 228 -59.60 24.24 -1.75
CA ARG A 228 -60.99 24.35 -1.25
C ARG A 228 -62.05 24.17 -2.34
N SER A 229 -63.02 23.28 -2.07
CA SER A 229 -64.41 23.24 -2.55
C SER A 229 -64.75 23.19 -4.05
N SER A 230 -65.55 22.17 -4.38
CA SER A 230 -66.66 22.15 -5.36
C SER A 230 -66.38 22.06 -6.87
N ARG A 231 -66.97 21.01 -7.46
CA ARG A 231 -67.32 20.85 -8.89
C ARG A 231 -68.72 21.50 -9.15
N PRO A 232 -69.31 21.43 -10.37
CA PRO A 232 -68.84 22.04 -11.62
C PRO A 232 -69.98 22.78 -12.39
N ALA A 233 -69.67 23.80 -13.21
CA ALA A 233 -70.69 24.45 -14.05
C ALA A 233 -70.17 24.96 -15.43
N TRP A 234 -70.21 24.05 -16.42
CA TRP A 234 -70.79 24.23 -17.77
C TRP A 234 -70.34 25.35 -18.75
N LYS A 235 -70.49 25.00 -20.04
CA LYS A 235 -70.51 25.83 -21.27
C LYS A 235 -69.23 26.57 -21.69
N GLY A 236 -68.75 26.17 -22.88
CA GLY A 236 -68.86 27.09 -24.02
C GLY A 236 -67.56 27.47 -24.73
N SER A 237 -67.34 26.89 -25.92
CA SER A 237 -66.52 27.39 -27.03
C SER A 237 -65.23 28.17 -26.73
N THR A 238 -64.09 27.50 -26.85
CA THR A 238 -63.19 27.70 -28.02
C THR A 238 -62.14 26.60 -28.05
N ARG A 239 -61.55 26.31 -29.22
CA ARG A 239 -60.38 25.43 -29.32
C ARG A 239 -59.10 26.29 -29.27
N PRO A 240 -58.36 26.36 -28.17
CA PRO A 240 -56.96 26.76 -28.25
C PRO A 240 -56.19 25.64 -28.95
N SER A 241 -55.41 25.98 -29.98
CA SER A 241 -54.42 25.06 -30.55
C SER A 241 -53.28 24.90 -29.55
N CYS A 242 -53.45 24.00 -28.58
CA CYS A 242 -52.44 23.66 -27.59
C CYS A 242 -51.31 22.85 -28.24
N SER A 243 -50.48 23.54 -29.01
CA SER A 243 -49.22 23.01 -29.54
C SER A 243 -48.23 22.81 -28.37
N CYS A 244 -48.40 21.72 -27.63
CA CYS A 244 -47.55 21.28 -26.52
C CYS A 244 -46.12 20.98 -27.01
N ARG A 245 -45.32 22.05 -27.19
CA ARG A 245 -44.03 22.11 -27.92
C ARG A 245 -43.15 20.86 -27.72
N PRO A 246 -43.19 19.87 -28.64
CA PRO A 246 -42.31 18.70 -28.55
C PRO A 246 -40.84 19.10 -28.76
N SER A 247 -40.62 20.25 -29.41
CA SER A 247 -39.30 20.79 -29.74
C SER A 247 -38.45 21.20 -28.55
N ALA A 248 -39.00 21.39 -27.35
CA ALA A 248 -38.19 21.67 -26.15
C ALA A 248 -37.48 20.39 -25.68
N CYS A 249 -38.25 19.36 -25.32
CA CYS A 249 -37.70 18.06 -24.93
C CYS A 249 -36.85 17.44 -26.05
N ARG A 250 -37.31 17.50 -27.31
CA ARG A 250 -36.52 16.98 -28.46
C ARG A 250 -35.18 17.71 -28.63
N ARG A 251 -35.10 19.03 -28.36
CA ARG A 251 -33.81 19.76 -28.34
C ARG A 251 -32.94 19.34 -27.18
N LEU A 252 -33.49 19.14 -25.98
CA LEU A 252 -32.71 18.63 -24.84
C LEU A 252 -32.16 17.22 -25.09
N PHE A 253 -32.95 16.31 -25.68
CA PHE A 253 -32.46 14.99 -26.10
C PHE A 253 -31.39 15.07 -27.19
N PHE A 254 -31.52 15.94 -28.20
CA PHE A 254 -30.46 16.15 -29.19
C PHE A 254 -29.18 16.72 -28.56
N VAL A 255 -29.28 17.69 -27.66
CA VAL A 255 -28.11 18.24 -26.93
C VAL A 255 -27.45 17.16 -26.08
N ALA A 256 -28.22 16.35 -25.35
CA ALA A 256 -27.69 15.23 -24.57
C ALA A 256 -27.00 14.18 -25.45
N TYR A 257 -27.56 13.86 -26.61
CA TYR A 257 -26.98 12.92 -27.57
C TYR A 257 -25.68 13.42 -28.20
N ILE A 258 -25.61 14.71 -28.57
CA ILE A 258 -24.37 15.34 -29.05
C ILE A 258 -23.31 15.37 -27.94
N LEU A 259 -23.69 15.69 -26.70
CA LEU A 259 -22.78 15.66 -25.55
C LEU A 259 -22.27 14.24 -25.27
N SER A 260 -23.12 13.20 -25.31
CA SER A 260 -22.67 11.82 -25.13
C SER A 260 -21.77 11.35 -26.28
N GLY A 261 -22.03 11.81 -27.51
CA GLY A 261 -21.15 11.59 -28.66
C GLY A 261 -19.77 12.23 -28.47
N ILE A 262 -19.72 13.49 -28.02
CA ILE A 262 -18.47 14.19 -27.69
C ILE A 262 -17.71 13.46 -26.57
N VAL A 263 -18.38 13.04 -25.50
CA VAL A 263 -17.76 12.27 -24.41
C VAL A 263 -17.22 10.93 -24.90
N ALA A 264 -17.96 10.19 -25.73
CA ALA A 264 -17.49 8.93 -26.31
C ALA A 264 -16.25 9.14 -27.19
N VAL A 265 -16.23 10.18 -28.03
CA VAL A 265 -15.06 10.55 -28.84
C VAL A 265 -13.88 10.94 -27.96
N LEU A 266 -14.07 11.71 -26.88
CA LEU A 266 -13.00 12.06 -25.93
C LEU A 266 -12.44 10.82 -25.20
N VAL A 267 -13.29 9.86 -24.83
CA VAL A 267 -12.85 8.57 -24.23
C VAL A 267 -11.99 7.79 -25.21
N LEU A 268 -12.44 7.63 -26.47
CA LEU A 268 -11.71 6.91 -27.51
C LEU A 268 -10.38 7.58 -27.86
N LEU A 269 -10.38 8.91 -28.06
CA LEU A 269 -9.16 9.66 -28.36
C LEU A 269 -8.15 9.61 -27.20
N THR A 270 -8.62 9.68 -25.94
CA THR A 270 -7.74 9.53 -24.77
C THR A 270 -7.15 8.12 -24.73
N ALA A 271 -7.98 7.08 -24.90
CA ALA A 271 -7.57 5.68 -24.83
C ALA A 271 -6.55 5.24 -25.89
N ILE A 272 -6.42 6.01 -26.98
CA ILE A 272 -5.48 5.78 -28.09
C ILE A 272 -4.28 6.73 -28.00
N ILE A 273 -4.51 8.03 -27.88
CA ILE A 273 -3.49 9.08 -28.05
C ILE A 273 -2.82 9.47 -26.72
N SER A 274 -3.54 9.41 -25.60
CA SER A 274 -3.02 9.77 -24.28
C SER A 274 -3.50 8.81 -23.19
N PRO A 275 -3.15 7.51 -23.26
CA PRO A 275 -3.41 6.58 -22.18
C PRO A 275 -2.48 6.87 -20.99
N SER A 276 -2.98 6.71 -19.77
CA SER A 276 -2.21 6.90 -18.54
C SER A 276 -1.28 5.72 -18.27
N TYR A 277 -0.03 5.96 -17.88
CA TYR A 277 0.92 4.98 -17.36
C TYR A 277 0.97 3.65 -18.16
N THR A 278 0.84 3.78 -19.48
CA THR A 278 0.75 2.66 -20.44
C THR A 278 1.98 2.61 -21.35
N HIS A 279 2.50 3.77 -21.77
CA HIS A 279 3.82 3.89 -22.38
C HIS A 279 4.88 3.91 -21.28
N ARG A 280 5.61 2.80 -21.11
CA ARG A 280 6.68 2.65 -20.11
C ARG A 280 7.96 3.37 -20.59
N PRO A 281 8.86 3.79 -19.67
CA PRO A 281 10.21 4.24 -20.03
C PRO A 281 11.05 3.09 -20.61
N ALA A 282 12.01 3.39 -21.50
CA ALA A 282 12.75 2.37 -22.23
C ALA A 282 13.49 1.33 -21.35
N HIS A 283 13.95 1.71 -20.16
CA HIS A 283 14.63 0.79 -19.24
C HIS A 283 13.69 -0.22 -18.58
N TYR A 284 12.40 0.12 -18.41
CA TYR A 284 11.39 -0.83 -17.96
C TYR A 284 11.18 -1.93 -19.00
N ASP A 285 11.04 -1.56 -20.27
CA ASP A 285 10.79 -2.51 -21.35
C ASP A 285 12.04 -3.34 -21.66
N ALA A 286 13.25 -2.76 -21.55
CA ALA A 286 14.50 -3.51 -21.62
C ALA A 286 14.62 -4.58 -20.50
N LEU A 287 14.25 -4.25 -19.26
CA LEU A 287 14.23 -5.21 -18.15
C LEU A 287 13.17 -6.30 -18.36
N ARG A 288 11.96 -5.94 -18.83
CA ARG A 288 10.91 -6.92 -19.16
C ARG A 288 11.27 -7.78 -20.38
N GLN A 289 12.13 -7.31 -21.29
CA GLN A 289 12.70 -8.12 -22.36
C GLN A 289 13.77 -9.09 -21.81
N ALA A 290 14.73 -8.63 -21.00
CA ALA A 290 15.75 -9.50 -20.42
C ALA A 290 15.15 -10.67 -19.60
N ILE A 291 14.02 -10.42 -18.92
CA ILE A 291 13.24 -11.42 -18.19
C ILE A 291 12.54 -12.45 -19.10
N ARG A 292 12.32 -12.13 -20.39
CA ARG A 292 11.65 -12.98 -21.38
C ARG A 292 12.61 -13.72 -22.31
N ASP A 293 13.78 -13.14 -22.56
CA ASP A 293 14.81 -13.68 -23.45
C ASP A 293 15.67 -14.77 -22.75
N SER A 294 15.40 -15.06 -21.47
CA SER A 294 16.04 -16.10 -20.66
C SER A 294 15.00 -16.84 -19.81
N ASN A 295 15.32 -18.08 -19.41
CA ASN A 295 14.59 -18.86 -18.39
C ASN A 295 15.43 -19.10 -17.13
N GLU A 296 16.65 -18.57 -17.04
CA GLU A 296 17.52 -18.77 -15.88
C GLU A 296 16.95 -18.06 -14.63
N PRO A 297 17.15 -18.61 -13.42
CA PRO A 297 16.87 -17.89 -12.17
C PRO A 297 17.68 -16.59 -12.10
N GLY A 298 17.15 -15.56 -11.44
CA GLY A 298 17.84 -14.28 -11.26
C GLY A 298 17.84 -13.35 -12.48
N ARG A 299 17.24 -13.74 -13.60
CA ARG A 299 17.15 -12.92 -14.83
C ARG A 299 16.44 -11.56 -14.68
N GLY A 300 15.67 -11.36 -13.59
CA GLY A 300 15.10 -10.07 -13.21
C GLY A 300 15.99 -9.20 -12.33
N ASN A 301 17.10 -9.74 -11.82
CA ASN A 301 18.04 -9.08 -10.90
C ASN A 301 19.41 -8.87 -11.58
N PRO A 302 19.53 -7.91 -12.52
CA PRO A 302 20.72 -7.73 -13.38
C PRO A 302 21.99 -7.28 -12.63
N ARG A 303 21.94 -7.16 -11.30
CA ARG A 303 23.06 -6.76 -10.42
C ARG A 303 23.36 -7.77 -9.32
N ASN A 304 22.56 -8.84 -9.17
CA ASN A 304 22.59 -9.74 -8.02
C ASN A 304 22.48 -9.00 -6.66
N GLU A 305 21.64 -7.95 -6.59
CA GLU A 305 21.35 -7.28 -5.32
C GLU A 305 20.56 -8.23 -4.41
N LYS A 306 20.90 -8.25 -3.11
CA LYS A 306 20.28 -9.12 -2.11
C LYS A 306 18.92 -8.55 -1.68
N VAL A 307 17.85 -9.35 -1.81
CA VAL A 307 16.47 -8.91 -1.57
C VAL A 307 15.85 -9.67 -0.40
N PHE A 308 15.48 -8.95 0.66
CA PHE A 308 14.59 -9.46 1.70
C PHE A 308 13.14 -9.19 1.31
N ILE A 309 12.34 -10.23 1.13
CA ILE A 309 10.89 -10.13 0.96
C ILE A 309 10.24 -10.30 2.33
N ALA A 310 9.47 -9.31 2.76
CA ALA A 310 8.69 -9.34 3.99
C ALA A 310 7.19 -9.35 3.65
N ALA A 311 6.41 -10.18 4.32
CA ALA A 311 4.96 -10.15 4.25
C ALA A 311 4.33 -10.40 5.62
N SER A 312 3.22 -9.71 5.88
CA SER A 312 2.31 -10.02 6.98
C SER A 312 0.92 -10.21 6.39
N ILE A 313 0.37 -11.42 6.48
CA ILE A 313 -0.88 -11.82 5.80
C ILE A 313 -1.93 -12.32 6.81
N TYR A 314 -3.19 -12.36 6.37
CA TYR A 314 -4.30 -12.95 7.12
C TYR A 314 -5.17 -13.78 6.16
N ASP A 315 -4.86 -15.07 6.04
CA ASP A 315 -5.37 -15.96 4.99
C ASP A 315 -6.30 -17.03 5.57
N ARG A 316 -7.37 -16.62 6.27
CA ARG A 316 -8.29 -17.50 7.03
C ARG A 316 -8.88 -18.69 6.24
N ASP A 317 -8.93 -18.64 4.90
CA ASP A 317 -9.35 -19.74 4.03
C ASP A 317 -8.19 -20.47 3.31
N GLY A 318 -6.96 -20.04 3.54
CA GLY A 318 -5.73 -20.60 2.97
C GLY A 318 -5.56 -20.38 1.47
N SER A 319 -6.29 -19.43 0.88
CA SER A 319 -6.39 -19.24 -0.57
C SER A 319 -5.43 -18.19 -1.15
N LEU A 320 -4.81 -17.34 -0.33
CA LEU A 320 -3.67 -16.52 -0.74
C LEU A 320 -2.43 -17.41 -0.87
N ALA A 321 -2.05 -18.11 0.21
CA ALA A 321 -0.83 -18.92 0.28
C ALA A 321 -0.86 -20.14 -0.65
N ARG A 322 -2.02 -20.82 -0.80
CA ARG A 322 -2.19 -21.91 -1.80
C ARG A 322 -2.55 -21.42 -3.21
N GLY A 323 -2.91 -20.14 -3.38
CA GLY A 323 -3.45 -19.59 -4.62
C GLY A 323 -2.50 -18.65 -5.37
N GLN A 324 -3.06 -17.63 -6.02
CA GLN A 324 -2.30 -16.77 -6.92
C GLN A 324 -1.26 -15.90 -6.20
N TRP A 325 -1.51 -15.50 -4.95
CA TRP A 325 -0.53 -14.73 -4.17
C TRP A 325 0.73 -15.57 -3.89
N GLY A 326 0.56 -16.80 -3.39
CA GLY A 326 1.67 -17.73 -3.18
C GLY A 326 2.43 -18.06 -4.48
N ARG A 327 1.73 -18.27 -5.60
CA ARG A 327 2.37 -18.43 -6.91
C ARG A 327 3.20 -17.20 -7.31
N ASN A 328 2.62 -16.00 -7.24
CA ASN A 328 3.33 -14.77 -7.57
C ASN A 328 4.60 -14.55 -6.74
N VAL A 329 4.60 -14.96 -5.46
CA VAL A 329 5.78 -14.90 -4.59
C VAL A 329 6.86 -15.89 -5.03
N LEU A 330 6.48 -17.12 -5.41
CA LEU A 330 7.42 -18.11 -5.95
C LEU A 330 8.00 -17.65 -7.30
N ASP A 331 7.16 -17.18 -8.22
CA ASP A 331 7.56 -16.61 -9.51
C ASP A 331 8.52 -15.41 -9.33
N LEU A 332 8.28 -14.57 -8.32
CA LEU A 332 9.14 -13.44 -7.97
C LEU A 332 10.51 -13.90 -7.44
N ILE A 333 10.55 -14.92 -6.58
CA ILE A 333 11.82 -15.49 -6.08
C ILE A 333 12.64 -16.11 -7.23
N GLU A 334 11.98 -16.75 -8.20
CA GLU A 334 12.63 -17.24 -9.42
C GLU A 334 13.26 -16.09 -10.23
N LEU A 335 12.50 -15.01 -10.45
CA LEU A 335 12.99 -13.82 -11.17
C LEU A 335 14.14 -13.10 -10.45
N LEU A 336 14.12 -13.02 -9.11
CA LEU A 336 15.17 -12.39 -8.30
C LEU A 336 16.40 -13.27 -8.11
N GLY A 337 16.23 -14.59 -8.25
CA GLY A 337 17.24 -15.61 -7.99
C GLY A 337 17.12 -16.14 -6.57
N PRO A 338 16.91 -17.46 -6.35
CA PRO A 338 16.79 -18.02 -5.00
C PRO A 338 17.99 -17.71 -4.10
N ASP A 339 19.21 -17.77 -4.65
CA ASP A 339 20.45 -17.44 -3.93
C ASP A 339 20.58 -15.95 -3.55
N ASN A 340 19.80 -15.07 -4.18
CA ASN A 340 19.78 -13.63 -3.91
C ASN A 340 18.60 -13.19 -3.02
N THR A 341 17.73 -14.12 -2.61
CA THR A 341 16.43 -13.79 -2.01
C THR A 341 16.23 -14.43 -0.64
N TYR A 342 15.69 -13.67 0.32
CA TYR A 342 15.19 -14.19 1.59
C TYR A 342 13.69 -13.92 1.69
N LEU A 343 12.88 -14.89 2.13
CA LEU A 343 11.44 -14.72 2.34
C LEU A 343 11.06 -14.82 3.81
N SER A 344 10.56 -13.73 4.42
CA SER A 344 9.82 -13.80 5.68
C SER A 344 8.33 -13.58 5.45
N VAL A 345 7.51 -14.52 5.94
CA VAL A 345 6.07 -14.36 6.04
C VAL A 345 5.65 -14.57 7.50
N PHE A 346 4.92 -13.61 8.05
CA PHE A 346 4.31 -13.69 9.37
C PHE A 346 2.78 -13.72 9.26
N GLU A 347 2.14 -14.55 10.08
CA GLU A 347 0.68 -14.63 10.19
C GLU A 347 0.27 -15.00 11.62
N ASN A 348 -0.87 -14.48 12.08
CA ASN A 348 -1.41 -14.80 13.42
C ASN A 348 -2.95 -14.85 13.46
N ASP A 349 -3.48 -15.63 14.40
CA ASP A 349 -4.92 -15.68 14.77
C ASP A 349 -5.91 -15.92 13.59
N SER A 350 -5.46 -16.56 12.51
CA SER A 350 -6.28 -16.89 11.32
C SER A 350 -6.79 -18.34 11.27
N GLY A 351 -6.18 -19.25 12.03
CA GLY A 351 -6.65 -20.62 12.27
C GLY A 351 -5.98 -21.71 11.43
N ASP A 352 -6.21 -22.96 11.82
CA ASP A 352 -5.49 -24.17 11.37
C ASP A 352 -5.43 -24.35 9.84
N VAL A 353 -6.49 -23.90 9.12
CA VAL A 353 -6.56 -23.96 7.65
C VAL A 353 -5.48 -23.09 7.01
N SER A 354 -5.20 -21.93 7.61
CA SER A 354 -4.13 -21.03 7.16
C SER A 354 -2.76 -21.49 7.62
N ALA A 355 -2.62 -21.97 8.87
CA ALA A 355 -1.36 -22.55 9.35
C ALA A 355 -0.85 -23.65 8.40
N ALA A 356 -1.76 -24.53 7.96
CA ALA A 356 -1.47 -25.54 6.94
C ALA A 356 -1.23 -24.95 5.53
N ALA A 357 -1.85 -23.82 5.17
CA ALA A 357 -1.63 -23.14 3.89
C ALA A 357 -0.24 -22.48 3.81
N LEU A 358 0.19 -21.86 4.91
CA LEU A 358 1.51 -21.29 5.07
C LEU A 358 2.59 -22.38 5.01
N GLN A 359 2.35 -23.53 5.65
CA GLN A 359 3.23 -24.70 5.57
C GLN A 359 3.25 -25.33 4.16
N ASP A 360 2.11 -25.39 3.47
CA ASP A 360 2.04 -25.83 2.07
C ASP A 360 2.81 -24.88 1.14
N LEU A 361 2.83 -23.57 1.42
CA LEU A 361 3.65 -22.61 0.67
C LEU A 361 5.14 -22.76 1.03
N GLU A 362 5.47 -22.89 2.31
CA GLU A 362 6.84 -23.05 2.80
C GLU A 362 7.58 -24.17 2.05
N GLN A 363 6.97 -25.35 1.94
CA GLN A 363 7.55 -26.52 1.25
C GLN A 363 7.94 -26.27 -0.21
N LYS A 364 7.40 -25.22 -0.86
CA LYS A 364 7.63 -24.88 -2.27
C LYS A 364 8.65 -23.77 -2.47
N VAL A 365 9.00 -23.02 -1.42
CA VAL A 365 9.93 -21.88 -1.51
C VAL A 365 11.35 -22.40 -1.80
N PRO A 366 12.05 -21.90 -2.84
CA PRO A 366 13.37 -22.40 -3.21
C PRO A 366 14.53 -21.69 -2.48
N CYS A 367 14.26 -20.63 -1.73
CA CYS A 367 15.27 -19.78 -1.09
C CYS A 367 15.28 -19.86 0.45
N ASN A 368 16.21 -19.15 1.09
CA ASN A 368 16.24 -18.98 2.54
C ASN A 368 14.95 -18.28 3.03
N ARG A 369 14.41 -18.71 4.17
CA ARG A 369 13.07 -18.28 4.61
C ARG A 369 12.85 -18.28 6.13
N SER A 370 11.78 -17.60 6.54
CA SER A 370 11.17 -17.65 7.87
C SER A 370 9.65 -17.56 7.73
N MET A 371 8.97 -18.71 7.87
CA MET A 371 7.52 -18.84 7.70
C MET A 371 6.88 -19.05 9.07
N VAL A 372 6.39 -17.97 9.69
CA VAL A 372 5.96 -17.97 11.10
C VAL A 372 4.45 -17.81 11.20
N TYR A 373 3.80 -18.83 11.77
CA TYR A 373 2.41 -18.78 12.20
C TYR A 373 2.35 -18.75 13.74
N GLU A 374 1.81 -17.67 14.31
CA GLU A 374 1.50 -17.58 15.75
C GLU A 374 0.01 -17.86 15.99
N PRO A 375 -0.37 -18.97 16.65
CA PRO A 375 -1.78 -19.28 16.91
C PRO A 375 -2.51 -18.18 17.67
N HIS A 376 -1.80 -17.52 18.60
CA HIS A 376 -2.22 -16.34 19.34
C HIS A 376 -1.05 -15.38 19.55
N LEU A 377 -1.15 -14.16 19.03
CA LEU A 377 -0.15 -13.10 19.26
C LEU A 377 -0.18 -12.64 20.73
N ASP A 378 0.98 -12.51 21.39
CA ASP A 378 1.02 -11.97 22.77
C ASP A 378 0.77 -10.46 22.80
N LEU A 379 -0.49 -10.08 23.02
CA LEU A 379 -0.94 -8.70 23.05
C LEU A 379 -0.51 -7.91 24.31
N LYS A 380 0.22 -8.49 25.27
CA LYS A 380 0.57 -7.81 26.54
C LYS A 380 1.37 -6.52 26.34
N ASN A 381 2.39 -6.58 25.49
CA ASN A 381 3.35 -5.48 25.30
C ASN A 381 2.85 -4.39 24.33
N ILE A 382 1.70 -4.60 23.69
CA ILE A 382 1.16 -3.67 22.67
C ILE A 382 0.30 -2.59 23.35
N PRO A 383 0.53 -1.29 23.09
CA PRO A 383 -0.18 -0.18 23.72
C PRO A 383 -1.73 -0.25 23.68
N ARG A 384 -2.33 -0.10 24.86
CA ARG A 384 -3.78 0.05 25.08
C ARG A 384 -4.13 1.51 25.39
N VAL A 385 -5.39 1.85 25.18
CA VAL A 385 -6.00 3.11 25.60
C VAL A 385 -7.21 2.85 26.47
N THR A 386 -7.35 3.63 27.54
CA THR A 386 -8.50 3.56 28.46
C THR A 386 -9.60 4.50 27.97
N LEU A 387 -10.77 3.96 27.64
CA LEU A 387 -11.91 4.76 27.21
C LEU A 387 -12.53 5.52 28.41
N PRO A 388 -13.32 6.60 28.18
CA PRO A 388 -14.02 7.31 29.26
C PRO A 388 -14.95 6.44 30.14
N GLY A 389 -15.35 5.26 29.67
CA GLY A 389 -16.07 4.24 30.44
C GLY A 389 -15.18 3.27 31.24
N GLY A 390 -13.89 3.57 31.41
CA GLY A 390 -12.92 2.75 32.15
C GLY A 390 -12.43 1.48 31.43
N SER A 391 -12.97 1.15 30.26
CA SER A 391 -12.58 -0.04 29.51
C SER A 391 -11.31 0.18 28.68
N GLU A 392 -10.33 -0.73 28.83
CA GLU A 392 -9.14 -0.73 27.99
C GLU A 392 -9.42 -1.31 26.60
N ARG A 393 -8.84 -0.70 25.56
CA ARG A 393 -8.88 -1.19 24.18
C ARG A 393 -7.50 -1.13 23.54
N LEU A 394 -7.15 -2.15 22.77
CA LEU A 394 -5.92 -2.21 21.99
C LEU A 394 -6.03 -1.29 20.75
N LYS A 395 -5.11 -0.33 20.57
CA LYS A 395 -5.08 0.52 19.36
C LYS A 395 -4.78 -0.35 18.14
N ARG A 396 -5.58 -0.21 17.07
CA ARG A 396 -5.43 -0.99 15.83
C ARG A 396 -4.04 -0.80 15.22
N ILE A 397 -3.58 0.44 15.11
CA ILE A 397 -2.29 0.77 14.49
C ILE A 397 -1.12 0.17 15.30
N ALA A 398 -1.24 0.08 16.63
CA ALA A 398 -0.21 -0.53 17.46
C ALA A 398 -0.12 -2.05 17.22
N PHE A 399 -1.28 -2.72 17.07
CA PHE A 399 -1.34 -4.13 16.65
C PHE A 399 -0.74 -4.35 15.25
N LEU A 400 -1.09 -3.52 14.25
CA LEU A 400 -0.52 -3.62 12.91
C LEU A 400 1.00 -3.36 12.90
N SER A 401 1.48 -2.43 13.72
CA SER A 401 2.92 -2.15 13.87
C SER A 401 3.68 -3.37 14.39
N GLU A 402 3.16 -4.03 15.43
CA GLU A 402 3.73 -5.26 15.98
C GLU A 402 3.76 -6.38 14.92
N VAL A 403 2.62 -6.65 14.29
CA VAL A 403 2.47 -7.69 13.25
C VAL A 403 3.44 -7.46 12.08
N ARG A 404 3.64 -6.21 11.64
CA ARG A 404 4.63 -5.91 10.59
C ARG A 404 6.08 -6.02 11.07
N ASN A 405 6.36 -5.71 12.34
CA ASN A 405 7.69 -5.89 12.91
C ASN A 405 8.08 -7.36 13.06
N ARG A 406 7.14 -8.28 13.32
CA ARG A 406 7.43 -9.74 13.34
C ARG A 406 7.93 -10.24 11.98
N ALA A 407 7.40 -9.72 10.87
CA ALA A 407 7.90 -10.02 9.52
C ALA A 407 9.27 -9.37 9.19
N LEU A 408 9.73 -8.40 10.00
CA LEU A 408 11.07 -7.79 9.89
C LEU A 408 12.08 -8.31 10.92
N GLN A 409 11.64 -9.00 11.98
CA GLN A 409 12.50 -9.60 13.00
C GLN A 409 13.66 -10.44 12.45
N PRO A 410 13.55 -11.15 11.31
CA PRO A 410 14.68 -11.87 10.73
C PRO A 410 15.78 -10.99 10.09
N LEU A 411 15.67 -9.65 10.18
CA LEU A 411 16.73 -8.65 9.90
C LEU A 411 17.51 -8.21 11.15
N ASP A 412 17.06 -8.57 12.36
CA ASP A 412 17.73 -8.21 13.63
C ASP A 412 18.84 -9.20 14.04
N ASP A 413 18.97 -10.30 13.30
CA ASP A 413 19.94 -11.38 13.50
C ASP A 413 21.31 -10.99 12.89
N PRO A 414 22.37 -10.81 13.70
CA PRO A 414 23.64 -10.23 13.27
C PRO A 414 24.52 -11.17 12.46
N ASP A 415 24.28 -12.48 12.49
CA ASP A 415 25.09 -13.50 11.82
C ASP A 415 24.64 -13.76 10.36
N ARG A 416 23.67 -12.98 9.86
CA ARG A 416 23.10 -13.13 8.52
C ARG A 416 23.84 -12.34 7.45
N GLU A 417 23.60 -12.76 6.21
CA GLU A 417 23.91 -11.94 5.04
C GLU A 417 23.14 -10.60 5.08
N ARG A 418 23.75 -9.54 4.54
CA ARG A 418 23.07 -8.25 4.40
C ARG A 418 22.22 -8.20 3.14
N PHE A 419 21.16 -7.41 3.23
CA PHE A 419 20.26 -7.13 2.12
C PHE A 419 20.47 -5.71 1.59
N ASP A 420 20.46 -5.55 0.26
CA ASP A 420 20.44 -4.26 -0.44
C ASP A 420 19.02 -3.69 -0.49
N LYS A 421 18.03 -4.55 -0.71
CA LYS A 421 16.62 -4.19 -0.93
C LYS A 421 15.70 -4.93 0.05
N LEU A 422 14.68 -4.24 0.55
CA LEU A 422 13.61 -4.81 1.37
C LEU A 422 12.29 -4.60 0.63
N LEU A 423 11.64 -5.67 0.17
CA LEU A 423 10.33 -5.62 -0.47
C LEU A 423 9.25 -6.05 0.52
N TYR A 424 8.42 -5.12 0.97
CA TYR A 424 7.24 -5.46 1.79
C TYR A 424 6.01 -5.67 0.90
N ILE A 425 5.30 -6.79 1.10
CA ILE A 425 4.13 -7.22 0.33
C ILE A 425 2.92 -7.43 1.27
N ASN A 426 1.80 -6.76 1.01
CA ASN A 426 0.50 -7.03 1.65
C ASN A 426 -0.18 -8.29 1.04
N ASP A 427 -1.39 -8.58 1.50
CA ASP A 427 -2.39 -9.51 0.95
C ASP A 427 -2.98 -9.10 -0.43
N VAL A 428 -2.15 -8.55 -1.33
CA VAL A 428 -2.52 -8.02 -2.66
C VAL A 428 -2.03 -8.86 -3.83
N PHE A 429 -2.79 -8.92 -4.92
CA PHE A 429 -2.39 -9.56 -6.18
C PHE A 429 -1.60 -8.59 -7.07
N PHE A 430 -0.54 -9.09 -7.71
CA PHE A 430 0.43 -8.33 -8.50
C PHE A 430 0.93 -9.10 -9.74
N ASP A 431 1.69 -8.44 -10.63
CA ASP A 431 2.52 -9.09 -11.66
C ASP A 431 3.97 -9.16 -11.12
N PRO A 432 4.59 -10.35 -11.00
CA PRO A 432 5.98 -10.48 -10.52
C PRO A 432 6.99 -9.62 -11.28
N ILE A 433 6.80 -9.40 -12.59
CA ILE A 433 7.66 -8.53 -13.39
C ILE A 433 7.49 -7.07 -12.99
N ASP A 434 6.27 -6.62 -12.68
CA ASP A 434 6.03 -5.25 -12.21
C ASP A 434 6.61 -5.07 -10.78
N ALA A 435 6.65 -6.11 -9.93
CA ALA A 435 7.36 -6.07 -8.64
C ALA A 435 8.90 -5.98 -8.80
N VAL A 436 9.48 -6.72 -9.74
CA VAL A 436 10.90 -6.59 -10.13
C VAL A 436 11.21 -5.19 -10.69
N GLN A 437 10.29 -4.63 -11.50
CA GLN A 437 10.41 -3.26 -12.00
C GLN A 437 10.27 -2.21 -10.88
N LEU A 438 9.51 -2.46 -9.81
CA LEU A 438 9.49 -1.59 -8.62
C LEU A 438 10.88 -1.52 -7.97
N LEU A 439 11.50 -2.69 -7.77
CA LEU A 439 12.83 -2.84 -7.15
C LEU A 439 13.94 -2.15 -7.94
N PHE A 440 14.04 -2.42 -9.25
CA PHE A 440 15.24 -2.08 -10.04
C PHE A 440 15.05 -1.00 -11.11
N ALA A 441 13.81 -0.68 -11.51
CA ALA A 441 13.55 0.32 -12.55
C ALA A 441 13.01 1.68 -12.04
N THR A 442 12.54 1.77 -10.78
CA THR A 442 12.06 3.04 -10.21
C THR A 442 13.22 4.01 -9.94
N ASN A 443 13.12 5.24 -10.48
CA ASN A 443 14.08 6.32 -10.26
C ASN A 443 15.54 5.91 -10.46
N VAL A 444 15.87 5.36 -11.63
CA VAL A 444 17.23 4.93 -11.95
C VAL A 444 18.18 6.11 -12.22
N ASP A 445 19.43 5.95 -11.80
CA ASP A 445 20.52 6.84 -12.19
C ASP A 445 21.06 6.55 -13.61
N LYS A 446 22.13 7.25 -13.98
CA LYS A 446 22.79 7.14 -15.30
C LYS A 446 23.42 5.77 -15.56
N ASP A 447 23.80 5.07 -14.49
CA ASP A 447 24.43 3.75 -14.54
C ASP A 447 23.38 2.63 -14.46
N GLY A 448 22.11 2.98 -14.26
CA GLY A 448 20.95 2.10 -14.21
C GLY A 448 20.74 1.43 -12.85
N LYS A 449 21.17 2.04 -11.74
CA LYS A 449 20.82 1.58 -10.38
C LYS A 449 19.65 2.41 -9.83
N SER A 450 18.70 1.77 -9.16
CA SER A 450 17.52 2.43 -8.60
C SER A 450 17.87 3.23 -7.34
N GLN A 451 17.56 4.53 -7.36
CA GLN A 451 17.93 5.49 -6.32
C GLN A 451 16.70 5.94 -5.53
N TYR A 452 16.32 5.15 -4.53
CA TYR A 452 15.23 5.46 -3.61
C TYR A 452 15.55 4.98 -2.20
N ARG A 453 14.81 5.53 -1.24
CA ARG A 453 14.78 5.10 0.16
C ARG A 453 13.47 4.37 0.46
N ALA A 454 12.39 4.76 -0.21
CA ALA A 454 11.21 3.93 -0.45
C ALA A 454 10.63 4.16 -1.86
N ALA A 455 10.12 3.11 -2.49
CA ALA A 455 9.44 3.11 -3.79
C ALA A 455 8.19 2.23 -3.71
N CYS A 456 7.00 2.82 -3.81
CA CYS A 456 5.72 2.15 -3.64
C CYS A 456 5.02 1.90 -4.97
N ALA A 457 4.26 0.81 -5.07
CA ALA A 457 3.26 0.62 -6.13
C ALA A 457 2.04 1.55 -5.93
N VAL A 458 0.99 1.36 -6.72
CA VAL A 458 -0.32 1.98 -6.52
C VAL A 458 -1.40 0.89 -6.51
N ASP A 459 -2.19 0.83 -5.45
CA ASP A 459 -3.16 -0.22 -5.18
C ASP A 459 -4.61 0.20 -5.39
N PHE A 460 -5.44 -0.81 -5.66
CA PHE A 460 -6.81 -0.63 -6.13
C PHE A 460 -7.77 -1.61 -5.45
N ILE A 461 -8.81 -1.06 -4.82
CA ILE A 461 -9.94 -1.82 -4.23
C ILE A 461 -11.11 -1.98 -5.22
N ASN A 462 -11.08 -1.20 -6.31
CA ASN A 462 -11.77 -1.48 -7.56
C ASN A 462 -11.01 -0.77 -8.70
N ALA A 463 -11.34 -1.06 -9.95
CA ALA A 463 -10.50 -0.67 -11.08
C ALA A 463 -10.31 0.84 -11.33
N PHE A 464 -11.03 1.73 -10.62
CA PHE A 464 -10.85 3.18 -10.69
C PHE A 464 -10.55 3.85 -9.32
N LYS A 465 -10.82 3.17 -8.19
CA LYS A 465 -10.60 3.71 -6.85
C LYS A 465 -9.23 3.27 -6.31
N PHE A 466 -8.34 4.25 -6.13
CA PHE A 466 -7.10 4.08 -5.36
C PHE A 466 -7.42 3.72 -3.92
N TYR A 467 -6.59 2.87 -3.33
CA TYR A 467 -6.84 2.35 -2.00
C TYR A 467 -6.15 3.16 -0.89
N ASP A 468 -4.82 3.17 -0.82
CA ASP A 468 -3.97 3.61 0.32
C ASP A 468 -4.02 5.13 0.71
N THR A 469 -5.22 5.72 0.83
CA THR A 469 -5.45 7.12 1.24
C THR A 469 -4.95 7.44 2.65
N PHE A 470 -5.04 6.49 3.58
CA PHE A 470 -4.59 6.69 4.95
C PHE A 470 -3.05 6.71 5.05
N ALA A 471 -2.34 5.98 4.20
CA ALA A 471 -0.87 5.96 4.15
C ALA A 471 -0.28 7.05 3.23
N ALA A 472 -0.89 7.35 2.08
CA ALA A 472 -0.32 8.23 1.07
C ALA A 472 -0.35 9.73 1.47
N ARG A 473 0.80 10.41 1.40
CA ARG A 473 0.93 11.85 1.67
C ARG A 473 1.77 12.51 0.59
N ASP A 474 1.29 13.62 0.05
CA ASP A 474 2.00 14.35 -1.02
C ASP A 474 3.34 14.93 -0.53
N LEU A 475 4.12 15.53 -1.43
CA LEU A 475 5.46 16.08 -1.11
C LEU A 475 5.42 17.22 -0.06
N GLU A 476 4.26 17.80 0.21
CA GLU A 476 4.02 18.83 1.22
C GLU A 476 3.28 18.29 2.46
N GLY A 477 3.06 16.97 2.52
CA GLY A 477 2.41 16.28 3.64
C GLY A 477 0.88 16.41 3.66
N TYR A 478 0.24 16.92 2.62
CA TYR A 478 -1.21 16.86 2.50
C TYR A 478 -1.66 15.39 2.32
N SER A 479 -2.88 15.08 2.74
CA SER A 479 -3.56 13.86 2.33
C SER A 479 -3.91 13.87 0.85
N THR A 480 -4.44 12.76 0.37
CA THR A 480 -5.00 12.62 -0.96
C THR A 480 -6.12 13.62 -1.24
N GLY A 481 -6.39 13.86 -2.52
CA GLY A 481 -7.72 14.31 -2.93
C GLY A 481 -8.67 13.11 -2.97
N ILE A 482 -9.79 13.27 -3.67
CA ILE A 482 -10.72 12.17 -3.94
C ILE A 482 -9.96 10.98 -4.59
N PRO A 483 -10.18 9.72 -4.17
CA PRO A 483 -9.31 8.58 -4.50
C PRO A 483 -9.50 8.01 -5.92
N PHE A 484 -9.45 8.85 -6.94
CA PHE A 484 -9.26 8.46 -8.33
C PHE A 484 -8.26 9.39 -9.01
N TYR A 485 -7.74 9.00 -10.18
CA TYR A 485 -6.65 9.70 -10.87
C TYR A 485 -6.90 11.22 -11.02
N PRO A 486 -5.91 12.10 -10.74
CA PRO A 486 -4.50 11.84 -10.39
C PRO A 486 -4.22 11.64 -8.89
N TRP A 487 -5.23 11.32 -8.08
CA TRP A 487 -5.17 11.03 -6.63
C TRP A 487 -4.79 12.25 -5.76
N PHE A 488 -3.60 12.82 -5.95
CA PHE A 488 -3.15 14.01 -5.24
C PHE A 488 -3.92 15.27 -5.66
N SER A 489 -4.18 16.14 -4.69
CA SER A 489 -4.87 17.43 -4.88
C SER A 489 -3.96 18.49 -5.51
N ASN A 490 -4.49 19.70 -5.75
CA ASN A 490 -3.70 20.86 -6.16
C ASN A 490 -3.39 21.83 -4.99
N ALA A 491 -3.44 21.36 -3.75
CA ALA A 491 -3.09 22.15 -2.57
C ALA A 491 -1.58 22.46 -2.50
N GLY A 492 -1.21 23.49 -1.75
CA GLY A 492 0.17 23.96 -1.64
C GLY A 492 0.78 24.32 -3.00
N GLN A 493 2.00 23.85 -3.26
CA GLN A 493 2.61 23.88 -4.58
C GLN A 493 2.10 22.76 -5.49
N GLY A 494 1.51 21.68 -4.95
CA GLY A 494 0.89 20.59 -5.71
C GLY A 494 1.88 19.78 -6.57
N GLN A 495 3.10 19.56 -6.06
CA GLN A 495 4.18 18.92 -6.81
C GLN A 495 3.86 17.48 -7.23
N SER A 496 3.39 16.64 -6.30
CA SER A 496 3.09 15.22 -6.58
C SER A 496 2.00 15.05 -7.64
N ARG A 497 0.98 15.93 -7.65
CA ARG A 497 -0.05 15.94 -8.70
C ARG A 497 0.52 16.29 -10.08
N ARG A 498 1.50 17.20 -10.17
CA ARG A 498 2.21 17.45 -11.44
C ARG A 498 2.99 16.22 -11.87
N ASP A 499 3.72 15.58 -10.96
CA ASP A 499 4.52 14.39 -11.29
C ASP A 499 3.65 13.25 -11.86
N VAL A 500 2.46 13.01 -11.30
CA VAL A 500 1.44 12.07 -11.84
C VAL A 500 0.97 12.47 -13.25
N LEU A 501 0.60 13.74 -13.46
CA LEU A 501 0.13 14.22 -14.76
C LEU A 501 1.22 14.16 -15.85
N HIS A 502 2.48 14.37 -15.45
CA HIS A 502 3.69 14.22 -16.26
C HIS A 502 4.18 12.77 -16.42
N GLN A 503 3.46 11.78 -15.86
CA GLN A 503 3.72 10.35 -16.06
C GLN A 503 5.07 9.87 -15.51
N ARG A 504 5.56 10.49 -14.44
CA ARG A 504 6.81 10.07 -13.78
C ARG A 504 6.63 8.71 -13.12
N ASP A 505 7.62 7.83 -13.27
CA ASP A 505 7.81 6.62 -12.45
C ASP A 505 8.19 6.99 -11.01
N ALA A 506 8.93 8.09 -10.85
CA ALA A 506 9.29 8.69 -9.58
C ALA A 506 8.33 9.84 -9.19
N VAL A 507 7.11 9.52 -8.73
CA VAL A 507 6.20 10.54 -8.18
C VAL A 507 6.63 10.86 -6.74
N ARG A 508 7.23 12.03 -6.53
CA ARG A 508 7.78 12.44 -5.23
C ARG A 508 6.67 12.67 -4.21
N VAL A 509 6.79 12.07 -3.03
CA VAL A 509 5.78 12.05 -1.96
C VAL A 509 6.46 12.11 -0.58
N ARG A 510 5.74 12.48 0.49
CA ARG A 510 6.23 12.27 1.87
C ARG A 510 5.87 10.90 2.43
N SER A 511 4.92 10.19 1.82
CA SER A 511 4.59 8.82 2.18
C SER A 511 3.79 8.12 1.09
N CYS A 512 3.96 6.81 0.99
CA CYS A 512 3.13 5.89 0.22
C CYS A 512 3.27 4.47 0.82
N TRP A 513 2.40 3.55 0.41
CA TRP A 513 2.56 2.12 0.71
C TRP A 513 2.15 1.29 -0.51
N GLY A 514 0.93 1.50 -1.02
CA GLY A 514 0.48 1.03 -2.32
C GLY A 514 0.38 -0.50 -2.43
N GLY A 515 0.09 -1.18 -1.32
CA GLY A 515 0.08 -2.64 -1.20
C GLY A 515 1.44 -3.36 -1.31
N ILE A 516 2.38 -2.81 -2.08
CA ILE A 516 3.77 -3.30 -2.22
C ILE A 516 4.73 -2.11 -2.21
N VAL A 517 5.74 -2.14 -1.35
CA VAL A 517 6.79 -1.12 -1.26
C VAL A 517 8.18 -1.74 -1.20
N ALA A 518 9.09 -1.21 -2.01
CA ALA A 518 10.52 -1.51 -1.95
C ALA A 518 11.24 -0.42 -1.15
N PHE A 519 12.08 -0.80 -0.19
CA PHE A 519 12.93 0.07 0.61
C PHE A 519 14.42 -0.19 0.33
N ASP A 520 15.24 0.82 0.60
CA ASP A 520 16.67 0.61 0.89
C ASP A 520 16.76 -0.18 2.21
N ALA A 521 17.23 -1.43 2.14
CA ALA A 521 17.26 -2.31 3.32
C ALA A 521 18.31 -1.90 4.35
N SER A 522 19.32 -1.08 4.00
CA SER A 522 20.33 -0.62 4.96
C SER A 522 19.67 0.11 6.14
N LEU A 523 18.60 0.86 5.86
CA LEU A 523 17.80 1.61 6.83
C LEU A 523 17.11 0.72 7.88
N PHE A 524 17.02 -0.59 7.64
CA PHE A 524 16.35 -1.59 8.48
C PHE A 524 17.33 -2.56 9.15
N GLN A 525 18.64 -2.36 9.00
CA GLN A 525 19.72 -3.21 9.53
C GLN A 525 20.66 -2.39 10.44
N ALA A 526 21.17 -2.98 11.53
CA ALA A 526 21.87 -2.26 12.61
C ALA A 526 23.21 -1.58 12.22
N SER A 527 23.74 -1.88 11.04
CA SER A 527 25.07 -1.46 10.57
C SER A 527 25.07 -0.33 9.53
N ALA A 528 23.93 0.35 9.32
CA ALA A 528 23.87 1.66 8.64
C ALA A 528 24.71 2.77 9.33
N SER A 529 25.16 2.50 10.55
CA SER A 529 25.93 3.35 11.46
C SER A 529 27.38 3.65 11.03
N LEU A 530 27.88 3.05 9.95
CA LEU A 530 29.28 3.25 9.48
C LEU A 530 29.42 3.74 8.03
N GLU A 531 28.54 3.34 7.10
CA GLU A 531 28.79 3.50 5.65
C GLU A 531 28.04 4.64 4.96
N THR A 532 27.19 5.38 5.67
CA THR A 532 26.44 6.55 5.15
C THR A 532 27.34 7.71 4.66
N SER A 533 28.65 7.63 4.89
CA SER A 533 29.69 8.54 4.37
C SER A 533 29.92 8.48 2.85
N HIS A 534 29.43 7.44 2.15
CA HIS A 534 29.80 7.21 0.74
C HIS A 534 28.81 7.73 -0.32
N GLY A 535 27.62 8.19 0.07
CA GLY A 535 26.61 8.74 -0.87
C GLY A 535 26.70 10.25 -1.10
N ASP A 536 26.60 11.06 -0.04
CA ASP A 536 26.39 12.50 -0.17
C ASP A 536 27.68 13.32 -0.27
N ARG A 537 28.30 13.27 -1.46
CA ARG A 537 29.39 14.19 -1.84
C ARG A 537 28.91 15.56 -2.34
N ARG A 538 27.63 15.94 -2.16
CA ARG A 538 27.08 17.20 -2.70
C ARG A 538 26.86 18.33 -1.69
N HIS A 539 26.87 18.07 -0.39
CA HIS A 539 26.96 19.14 0.61
C HIS A 539 28.07 18.93 1.65
N HIS A 540 28.96 19.93 1.75
CA HIS A 540 30.06 19.99 2.71
C HIS A 540 29.54 20.43 4.10
N GLN A 541 28.66 19.63 4.72
CA GLN A 541 28.22 19.83 6.10
C GLN A 541 28.34 18.54 6.90
N SER A 542 28.97 18.62 8.07
CA SER A 542 29.07 17.50 9.01
C SER A 542 27.71 17.24 9.63
N LEU A 543 26.96 16.29 9.05
CA LEU A 543 25.83 15.67 9.70
C LEU A 543 26.36 14.93 10.94
N THR A 544 26.02 15.42 12.13
CA THR A 544 26.31 14.71 13.39
C THR A 544 25.72 13.31 13.29
N PRO A 545 26.52 12.23 13.45
CA PRO A 545 25.99 10.87 13.34
C PRO A 545 24.91 10.64 14.41
N ARG A 546 23.65 10.60 13.97
CA ARG A 546 22.60 9.99 14.78
C ARG A 546 22.96 8.52 14.90
N ALA A 547 22.81 7.97 16.11
CA ALA A 547 22.70 6.53 16.27
C ALA A 547 21.38 6.11 15.60
N PHE A 548 21.45 5.77 14.32
CA PHE A 548 20.32 5.27 13.54
C PHE A 548 20.03 3.84 14.01
N HIS A 549 19.12 3.73 14.98
CA HIS A 549 18.43 2.47 15.24
C HIS A 549 17.72 2.01 13.94
N PRO A 550 17.68 0.70 13.65
CA PRO A 550 16.92 0.16 12.53
C PRO A 550 15.49 0.71 12.47
N ALA A 551 15.05 1.12 11.29
CA ALA A 551 13.68 1.54 11.07
C ALA A 551 12.71 0.37 11.35
N ARG A 552 11.70 0.60 12.19
CA ARG A 552 10.68 -0.38 12.58
C ARG A 552 9.32 0.32 12.66
N PHE A 553 8.24 -0.40 12.40
CA PHE A 553 6.89 0.15 12.43
C PHE A 553 6.50 0.56 13.85
N ARG A 554 5.73 1.64 13.97
CA ARG A 554 5.21 2.16 15.24
C ARG A 554 3.86 2.83 15.02
N ALA A 555 3.15 3.06 16.13
CA ALA A 555 1.93 3.86 16.18
C ALA A 555 2.15 5.21 16.88
N GLU A 556 1.22 6.15 16.71
CA GLU A 556 1.16 7.36 17.54
C GLU A 556 0.56 7.04 18.93
N PRO A 557 1.17 7.52 20.04
CA PRO A 557 0.78 7.15 21.40
C PRO A 557 -0.48 7.89 21.90
N ASP A 558 -0.79 9.05 21.31
CA ASP A 558 -1.95 9.87 21.62
C ASP A 558 -3.27 9.09 21.45
N GLN A 559 -4.21 9.23 22.39
CA GLN A 559 -5.43 8.41 22.41
C GLN A 559 -6.37 8.66 21.21
N TYR A 560 -6.64 9.91 20.86
CA TYR A 560 -7.53 10.29 19.76
C TYR A 560 -6.78 10.87 18.55
N TRP A 561 -5.55 10.40 18.33
CA TRP A 561 -4.76 10.70 17.15
C TRP A 561 -4.19 9.40 16.57
N ASP A 562 -4.56 9.11 15.32
CA ASP A 562 -4.09 7.94 14.58
C ASP A 562 -3.42 8.38 13.29
N ALA A 563 -2.28 7.75 13.01
CA ALA A 563 -1.52 7.85 11.77
C ALA A 563 -1.25 6.42 11.29
N SER A 564 -1.25 6.18 9.97
CA SER A 564 -0.90 4.87 9.42
C SER A 564 0.54 4.50 9.78
N GLU A 565 0.77 3.29 10.26
CA GLU A 565 2.11 2.75 10.54
C GLU A 565 2.99 2.75 9.27
N CYS A 566 2.37 2.51 8.11
CA CYS A 566 2.98 2.59 6.79
C CYS A 566 3.39 4.02 6.40
N CYS A 567 2.75 5.05 6.97
CA CYS A 567 3.20 6.43 6.83
C CYS A 567 4.28 6.79 7.87
N LEU A 568 4.17 6.29 9.09
CA LEU A 568 5.13 6.56 10.15
C LEU A 568 6.52 5.98 9.84
N ILE A 569 6.61 4.78 9.26
CA ILE A 569 7.91 4.24 8.78
C ILE A 569 8.55 5.13 7.72
N ASN A 570 7.75 5.67 6.79
CA ASN A 570 8.20 6.63 5.78
C ASN A 570 8.65 7.96 6.40
N ALA A 571 7.96 8.43 7.45
CA ALA A 571 8.32 9.62 8.21
C ALA A 571 9.62 9.46 9.00
N ASP A 572 9.87 8.26 9.52
CA ASP A 572 11.03 7.95 10.37
C ASP A 572 12.31 7.75 9.55
N ILE A 573 12.22 7.15 8.35
CA ILE A 573 13.38 7.08 7.46
C ILE A 573 13.74 8.44 6.86
N GLN A 574 12.78 9.34 6.61
CA GLN A 574 12.89 10.53 5.75
C GLN A 574 14.14 11.40 6.03
N ILE A 575 14.80 11.89 4.97
CA ILE A 575 15.84 12.93 5.13
C ILE A 575 15.15 14.21 5.66
N PRO A 576 15.56 14.77 6.81
CA PRO A 576 14.90 15.96 7.36
C PRO A 576 15.03 17.18 6.43
N PRO A 577 13.97 17.98 6.24
CA PRO A 577 14.04 19.18 5.39
C PRO A 577 14.94 20.26 6.03
N HIS A 578 16.20 20.31 5.61
CA HIS A 578 17.22 21.24 6.07
C HIS A 578 16.89 22.70 5.74
N ASN A 579 16.21 23.40 6.66
CA ASN A 579 16.05 24.86 6.76
C ASN A 579 15.55 25.64 5.52
N SER A 580 15.25 24.98 4.41
CA SER A 580 14.69 25.58 3.19
C SER A 580 13.22 25.94 3.36
N LYS A 581 12.73 26.76 2.41
CA LYS A 581 11.31 27.09 2.22
C LYS A 581 10.64 26.28 1.11
N GLU A 582 11.38 25.39 0.45
CA GLU A 582 10.90 24.54 -0.64
C GLU A 582 10.90 23.07 -0.22
N PRO A 583 9.91 22.26 -0.68
CA PRO A 583 9.90 20.82 -0.43
C PRO A 583 11.13 20.16 -1.06
N ILE A 584 12.06 19.72 -0.22
CA ILE A 584 13.22 18.91 -0.64
C ILE A 584 12.73 17.52 -1.04
N ASP A 585 13.39 16.89 -2.01
CA ASP A 585 13.13 15.49 -2.36
C ASP A 585 13.39 14.58 -1.14
N THR A 586 12.40 13.76 -0.80
CA THR A 586 12.40 12.86 0.36
C THR A 586 13.17 11.57 0.10
N GLY A 587 13.44 11.25 -1.18
CA GLY A 587 13.84 9.91 -1.60
C GLY A 587 12.72 8.86 -1.50
N ILE A 588 11.46 9.31 -1.37
CA ILE A 588 10.26 8.46 -1.29
C ILE A 588 9.41 8.73 -2.53
N TYR A 589 9.14 7.68 -3.30
CA TYR A 589 8.41 7.78 -4.56
C TYR A 589 7.24 6.80 -4.64
N MET A 590 6.11 7.29 -5.14
CA MET A 590 5.02 6.45 -5.64
C MET A 590 5.26 6.16 -7.13
N ASN A 591 5.02 4.93 -7.59
CA ASN A 591 5.26 4.52 -8.97
C ASN A 591 4.00 3.98 -9.65
N PRO A 592 3.21 4.83 -10.35
CA PRO A 592 1.93 4.42 -10.92
C PRO A 592 2.02 3.54 -12.20
N TYR A 593 3.22 3.20 -12.67
CA TYR A 593 3.41 2.11 -13.63
C TYR A 593 3.14 0.75 -12.99
N ILE A 594 3.54 0.58 -11.73
CA ILE A 594 3.38 -0.63 -10.94
C ILE A 594 2.02 -0.55 -10.24
N ARG A 595 1.13 -1.52 -10.50
CA ARG A 595 -0.19 -1.53 -9.87
C ARG A 595 -0.60 -2.91 -9.37
N VAL A 596 -1.26 -2.92 -8.23
CA VAL A 596 -1.71 -4.12 -7.51
C VAL A 596 -3.18 -3.98 -7.12
N ALA A 597 -3.82 -5.08 -6.72
CA ALA A 597 -5.22 -5.03 -6.28
C ALA A 597 -5.56 -6.12 -5.25
N TYR A 598 -6.60 -5.86 -4.46
CA TYR A 598 -7.10 -6.79 -3.44
C TYR A 598 -7.93 -7.96 -4.02
N ASP A 599 -8.21 -7.95 -5.33
CA ASP A 599 -8.81 -9.06 -6.06
C ASP A 599 -8.27 -9.18 -7.50
N THR A 600 -8.31 -10.39 -8.06
CA THR A 600 -7.77 -10.71 -9.39
C THR A 600 -8.60 -10.12 -10.55
N SER A 601 -9.89 -9.87 -10.34
CA SER A 601 -10.74 -9.20 -11.34
C SER A 601 -10.31 -7.74 -11.46
N THR A 602 -10.27 -7.00 -10.35
CA THR A 602 -9.78 -5.60 -10.32
C THR A 602 -8.40 -5.49 -10.97
N LEU A 603 -7.45 -6.37 -10.62
CA LEU A 603 -6.11 -6.40 -11.22
C LEU A 603 -6.17 -6.49 -12.75
N SER A 604 -6.99 -7.40 -13.29
CA SER A 604 -7.16 -7.57 -14.74
C SER A 604 -7.75 -6.34 -15.45
N TRP A 605 -8.63 -5.59 -14.77
CA TRP A 605 -9.24 -4.37 -15.31
C TRP A 605 -8.30 -3.15 -15.28
N LEU A 606 -7.25 -3.13 -14.44
CA LEU A 606 -6.34 -1.97 -14.35
C LEU A 606 -5.64 -1.63 -15.67
N GLY A 607 -5.35 -2.64 -16.51
CA GLY A 607 -4.76 -2.43 -17.84
C GLY A 607 -5.70 -1.71 -18.82
N LEU A 608 -7.01 -1.72 -18.56
CA LEU A 608 -8.03 -1.02 -19.35
C LEU A 608 -8.35 0.36 -18.77
N THR A 609 -8.50 0.49 -17.44
CA THR A 609 -8.85 1.79 -16.82
C THR A 609 -7.75 2.84 -16.94
N ARG A 610 -6.48 2.41 -16.93
CA ARG A 610 -5.30 3.21 -17.33
C ARG A 610 -5.54 4.02 -18.62
N ARG A 611 -6.29 3.48 -19.59
CA ARG A 611 -6.46 4.12 -20.91
C ARG A 611 -7.29 5.41 -20.85
N PHE A 612 -8.26 5.52 -19.95
CA PHE A 612 -9.18 6.66 -19.90
C PHE A 612 -9.09 7.52 -18.63
N GLU A 613 -8.39 7.06 -17.58
CA GLU A 613 -8.30 7.77 -16.29
C GLU A 613 -7.79 9.22 -16.38
N ARG A 614 -7.02 9.61 -17.41
CA ARG A 614 -6.58 11.01 -17.60
C ARG A 614 -7.75 12.00 -17.71
N LEU A 615 -8.91 11.57 -18.23
CA LEU A 615 -10.12 12.38 -18.29
C LEU A 615 -10.66 12.76 -16.90
N TYR A 616 -10.31 12.00 -15.86
CA TYR A 616 -10.73 12.27 -14.49
C TYR A 616 -10.01 13.49 -13.88
N SER A 617 -8.90 13.95 -14.46
CA SER A 617 -8.09 15.04 -13.91
C SER A 617 -8.82 16.39 -13.76
N LEU A 618 -9.82 16.68 -14.60
CA LEU A 618 -10.69 17.85 -14.48
C LEU A 618 -11.79 17.69 -13.41
N PRO A 619 -12.65 16.67 -13.43
CA PRO A 619 -13.64 16.46 -12.38
C PRO A 619 -13.00 16.17 -11.01
N HIS A 620 -11.82 15.55 -10.94
CA HIS A 620 -11.05 15.41 -9.70
C HIS A 620 -10.80 16.77 -9.04
N ASN A 621 -10.24 17.72 -9.80
CA ASN A 621 -9.98 19.07 -9.31
C ASN A 621 -11.27 19.77 -8.87
N ILE A 622 -12.31 19.74 -9.71
CA ILE A 622 -13.61 20.38 -9.41
C ILE A 622 -14.22 19.79 -8.13
N LEU A 623 -14.23 18.47 -7.99
CA LEU A 623 -14.84 17.79 -6.86
C LEU A 623 -14.04 17.98 -5.56
N ASN A 624 -12.69 17.99 -5.62
CA ASN A 624 -11.86 18.33 -4.45
C ASN A 624 -12.25 19.70 -3.86
N HIS A 625 -12.37 20.72 -4.70
CA HIS A 625 -12.79 22.07 -4.29
C HIS A 625 -14.23 22.13 -3.77
N LEU A 626 -15.12 21.24 -4.23
CA LEU A 626 -16.50 21.13 -3.75
C LEU A 626 -16.64 20.39 -2.41
N VAL A 627 -15.73 19.46 -2.09
CA VAL A 627 -15.73 18.70 -0.81
C VAL A 627 -14.71 19.20 0.21
N GLY A 628 -13.91 20.21 -0.14
CA GLY A 628 -12.88 20.79 0.72
C GLY A 628 -11.65 19.90 0.93
N MET A 629 -11.32 19.03 -0.02
CA MET A 629 -10.13 18.17 0.03
C MET A 629 -8.89 18.86 -0.58
N PRO A 630 -7.67 18.62 -0.06
CA PRO A 630 -7.34 17.71 1.03
C PRO A 630 -7.68 18.33 2.39
N TRP A 631 -7.93 17.50 3.41
CA TRP A 631 -8.41 18.00 4.69
C TRP A 631 -7.31 18.60 5.57
N TYR A 632 -7.72 19.49 6.47
CA TYR A 632 -6.82 20.19 7.37
C TYR A 632 -6.24 19.25 8.44
N ASN A 633 -4.94 19.00 8.36
CA ASN A 633 -4.16 18.36 9.42
C ASN A 633 -3.37 19.45 10.19
N PRO A 634 -3.66 19.72 11.47
CA PRO A 634 -2.96 20.73 12.27
C PRO A 634 -1.47 20.40 12.51
N ARG A 635 -1.08 19.12 12.43
CA ARG A 635 0.29 18.64 12.67
C ARG A 635 1.12 18.47 11.37
N ARG A 636 0.60 18.92 10.22
CA ARG A 636 1.22 18.75 8.89
C ARG A 636 2.59 19.38 8.74
N GLU A 637 2.73 20.61 9.24
CA GLU A 637 3.91 21.47 9.04
C GLU A 637 4.96 21.32 10.14
N GLU A 638 4.71 20.43 11.10
CA GLU A 638 5.62 20.16 12.22
C GLU A 638 6.96 19.60 11.73
N ARG A 639 8.04 20.08 12.35
CA ARG A 639 9.41 19.66 12.06
C ARG A 639 9.96 18.90 13.26
N ALA A 640 10.44 17.67 13.05
CA ALA A 640 10.95 16.82 14.12
C ALA A 640 12.03 17.53 14.95
N GLY A 641 11.87 17.54 16.27
CA GLY A 641 12.76 18.27 17.19
C GLY A 641 12.34 19.73 17.50
N GLN A 642 11.40 20.31 16.76
CA GLN A 642 10.84 21.63 17.07
C GLN A 642 9.93 21.57 18.30
N ARG A 643 9.96 22.59 19.16
CA ARG A 643 8.95 22.80 20.20
C ARG A 643 7.65 23.30 19.54
N VAL A 644 6.56 22.57 19.72
CA VAL A 644 5.23 22.85 19.15
C VAL A 644 4.16 22.80 20.23
N GLU A 645 3.07 23.51 20.00
CA GLU A 645 1.84 23.39 20.77
C GLU A 645 0.90 22.43 20.05
N GLN A 646 0.42 21.41 20.75
CA GLN A 646 -0.48 20.40 20.19
C GLN A 646 -1.68 20.21 21.11
N THR A 647 -2.88 20.25 20.54
CA THR A 647 -4.05 19.73 21.24
C THR A 647 -3.93 18.21 21.37
N VAL A 648 -4.06 17.72 22.60
CA VAL A 648 -4.06 16.29 22.96
C VAL A 648 -5.25 16.01 23.88
N TRP A 649 -5.68 14.75 23.95
CA TRP A 649 -6.69 14.33 24.91
C TRP A 649 -6.07 14.07 26.29
N SER A 650 -6.73 14.52 27.35
CA SER A 650 -6.32 14.36 28.74
C SER A 650 -7.29 13.39 29.44
N PRO A 651 -6.93 12.10 29.62
CA PRO A 651 -7.84 11.11 30.19
C PRO A 651 -8.31 11.44 31.61
N GLU A 652 -7.45 12.09 32.40
CA GLU A 652 -7.72 12.51 33.79
C GLU A 652 -8.82 13.56 33.89
N LYS A 653 -8.94 14.43 32.87
CA LYS A 653 -9.89 15.55 32.85
C LYS A 653 -11.10 15.31 31.93
N GLY A 654 -11.03 14.30 31.08
CA GLY A 654 -12.07 13.99 30.10
C GLY A 654 -12.24 15.09 29.04
N SER A 655 -11.16 15.79 28.70
CA SER A 655 -11.17 16.95 27.81
C SER A 655 -9.91 17.04 26.96
N TYR A 656 -9.93 17.92 25.96
CA TYR A 656 -8.73 18.30 25.21
C TYR A 656 -7.93 19.40 25.93
N GLU A 657 -6.61 19.31 25.87
CA GLU A 657 -5.69 20.31 26.39
C GLU A 657 -4.59 20.63 25.36
N THR A 658 -4.18 21.90 25.29
CA THR A 658 -3.02 22.31 24.50
C THR A 658 -1.75 22.08 25.31
N VAL A 659 -0.89 21.17 24.86
CA VAL A 659 0.40 20.89 25.52
C VAL A 659 1.57 21.30 24.63
N THR A 660 2.58 21.92 25.24
CA THR A 660 3.81 22.32 24.54
C THR A 660 4.85 21.19 24.64
N ARG A 661 5.08 20.44 23.55
CA ARG A 661 6.04 19.33 23.50
C ARG A 661 6.95 19.37 22.27
N ILE A 662 7.88 18.44 22.18
CA ILE A 662 8.77 18.31 21.02
C ILE A 662 8.03 17.52 19.94
N ALA A 663 7.99 18.05 18.72
CA ALA A 663 7.41 17.39 17.57
C ALA A 663 8.20 16.14 17.18
N GLY A 664 7.48 15.05 16.88
CA GLY A 664 8.03 13.88 16.22
C GLY A 664 8.19 14.07 14.71
N THR A 665 8.54 12.99 14.02
CA THR A 665 8.58 12.86 12.56
C THR A 665 7.19 12.78 11.92
N GLY A 666 6.24 12.12 12.60
CA GLY A 666 4.99 11.62 12.02
C GLY A 666 3.79 12.58 11.92
N GLY A 667 3.91 13.86 12.27
CA GLY A 667 2.76 14.78 12.39
C GLY A 667 1.86 14.84 11.15
N PHE A 668 2.44 14.86 9.95
CA PHE A 668 1.75 14.89 8.67
C PHE A 668 0.99 13.59 8.32
N CYS A 669 1.36 12.45 8.94
CA CYS A 669 0.68 11.18 8.72
C CYS A 669 -0.68 11.09 9.41
N GLY A 670 -0.87 11.80 10.52
CA GLY A 670 -2.00 11.58 11.42
C GLY A 670 -3.27 12.39 11.13
N ARG A 671 -4.34 11.95 11.78
CA ARG A 671 -5.63 12.64 11.92
C ARG A 671 -6.24 12.39 13.29
N ARG A 672 -7.26 13.18 13.66
CA ARG A 672 -8.10 12.86 14.82
C ARG A 672 -8.99 11.66 14.51
N ALA A 673 -8.68 10.54 15.14
CA ALA A 673 -9.39 9.27 15.06
C ALA A 673 -8.94 8.37 16.21
N LEU A 674 -9.73 7.33 16.51
CA LEU A 674 -9.30 6.20 17.34
C LEU A 674 -9.84 4.91 16.75
N GLN A 675 -8.95 4.12 16.15
CA GLN A 675 -9.19 2.76 15.69
C GLN A 675 -8.73 1.76 16.75
N VAL A 676 -9.59 0.79 17.10
CA VAL A 676 -9.30 -0.23 18.11
C VAL A 676 -9.65 -1.62 17.62
N MET A 677 -8.94 -2.62 18.13
CA MET A 677 -9.32 -4.02 17.91
C MET A 677 -10.60 -4.35 18.70
N ILE A 678 -11.49 -5.14 18.10
CA ILE A 678 -12.70 -5.67 18.72
C ILE A 678 -12.30 -6.91 19.56
N PRO A 679 -12.58 -6.95 20.87
CA PRO A 679 -12.40 -8.16 21.66
C PRO A 679 -13.34 -9.26 21.16
N ASN A 680 -12.81 -10.46 20.91
CA ASN A 680 -13.56 -11.66 20.49
C ASN A 680 -14.50 -11.40 19.29
N PRO A 681 -13.97 -11.02 18.11
CA PRO A 681 -14.79 -10.70 16.95
C PRO A 681 -15.60 -11.92 16.49
N LYS A 682 -16.86 -11.69 16.10
CA LYS A 682 -17.71 -12.75 15.55
C LYS A 682 -17.16 -13.21 14.21
N LYS A 683 -17.12 -14.53 13.97
CA LYS A 683 -16.65 -15.11 12.70
C LYS A 683 -17.39 -14.50 11.50
N GLY A 684 -16.66 -13.95 10.53
CA GLY A 684 -17.22 -13.24 9.37
C GLY A 684 -17.57 -11.76 9.62
N HIS A 685 -17.17 -11.19 10.76
CA HIS A 685 -17.21 -9.75 11.04
C HIS A 685 -15.77 -9.23 11.23
N LYS A 686 -15.59 -7.91 11.03
CA LYS A 686 -14.30 -7.23 11.22
C LYS A 686 -13.71 -7.48 12.61
N ASN A 687 -12.39 -7.50 12.68
CA ASN A 687 -11.61 -7.55 13.92
C ASN A 687 -11.28 -6.16 14.51
N TRP A 688 -11.70 -5.06 13.88
CA TRP A 688 -11.48 -3.69 14.36
C TRP A 688 -12.72 -2.78 14.18
N GLU A 689 -12.79 -1.72 14.97
CA GLU A 689 -13.78 -0.64 14.86
C GLU A 689 -13.15 0.76 15.02
N MET A 690 -13.86 1.79 14.55
CA MET A 690 -13.54 3.19 14.82
C MET A 690 -14.47 3.71 15.90
N LEU A 691 -13.90 4.27 16.96
CA LEU A 691 -14.65 4.89 18.06
C LEU A 691 -14.94 6.37 17.75
N PRO A 692 -16.04 6.93 18.30
CA PRO A 692 -16.30 8.36 18.18
C PRO A 692 -15.20 9.17 18.87
N VAL A 693 -14.72 10.19 18.17
CA VAL A 693 -13.79 11.19 18.71
C VAL A 693 -14.61 12.20 19.53
N PRO A 694 -14.23 12.51 20.78
CA PRO A 694 -14.89 13.56 21.57
C PRO A 694 -14.82 14.93 20.87
N PRO A 695 -15.78 15.85 21.13
CA PRO A 695 -15.66 17.25 20.72
C PRO A 695 -14.50 17.95 21.46
N GLU A 696 -14.01 19.05 20.88
CA GLU A 696 -13.17 20.05 21.55
C GLU A 696 -14.01 21.04 22.36
#